data_AF-A0A417CH87-F1
#
_entry.id   AF-A0A417CH87-F1
#
_cell.length_a   1.000
_cell.length_b   1.000
_cell.length_c   1.000
_cell.angle_alpha   90.00
_cell.angle_beta   90.00
_cell.angle_gamma   90.00
#
_symmetry.space_group_name_H-M   'P 1'
#
loop_
_entity.id
_entity.type
_entity.pdbx_description
1 polymer ?
#
loop_
_entity_poly.entity_id
_entity_poly.type
_entity_poly.pdbx_seq_one_letter_code
_entity_poly.pdbx_strand_id
1 'polypeptide(L)'
;MLQIQHIKKEYRTGTLVQKALDDVSLNLRDNEFVAILGPSGSGKTTLLNIIGGLDRYDSGDLIINGISTKKYKDRDWDSYRNHTIGFVFQSYNLIPHQTVLANVELALTISGVSKEVRRKKAIAALDKVGLGKQLHKRPSQMSGGQMQRVAIARALVNDPEILLADEPTGALDSDTSIQVMDLLQEVAKERLVVMVTHNPELAELYANRIVTLRDGVICSDTNPFEPDSETLLPPKHKNMGKSSMSFLTALSLSFNNLRTKKARTLLTSFAGSIGIIGIALILALSSGVNEYIQNMEEETLSEYPLQIQSTGFDLTSMMVGSQNAGKDSKDSGKKNEIKVQEVVTNMFSTMNSNDLASLKKYLDGGADGISDYTNAIEYSYSVTPQIYRENGDSIRQVHPDQSFRSLGLGASSNSIMSSMMSTNVFYEMPDTASLYENQYDLKAGHWPENYNECVLVLTSDGGMSDFLLYTLGLRDALELDEMVRQFLNEETVETPSSIGTYSYDDILGTTFRLVNSADCYEYDSQYQVWKDKSDNEDYMKKLVANGEKLTITGIVQPSPDSAASALTAGINYPASLTRHVVEEAKKSEIVKQQMADSSIDVFTNQEFGTVDQNSGLDMDSFITVDEDKLQNAFQFDDSALSGAFSGDSMNLDFSSAFADAGSSMDLAGAIDLSQISLNFNGLPQLDLGQILSGLTLNVSEDGMQELASSLMEGYQGYASEHPEADYSHLQEDFVSYINSTEAQEILRRHIQTIIAGGGVSITQEQIQELIQRIFKGYQAYLIKMGYTDPEQFDAYLAEYLQTEEAVQIINDWISEVMQNNGNIEITSDQLTALATELSNGYLAYVKENGLPDPTEMGQHFIAYLNTADGQQRLNSGITKIVDLDGLQSQVSSALTNYMAGVMGSYSASVASALQTQITSAMEQMMTQMASAIQSEMERAMTQVGNSLQDSMGDAMKIDTDAFASAFQMNMTEDDMKELFASLSSSGSSTYEGNLQKLGYADFDEPSSISIYPKNFESKEHVVSILDGYNDTMEKEGKNEQVISYTDVVGTLMSSVTDIVNIISYVLIAFVGISLVVSSIMIGVITYISVLERKKEIGILRAIGASKRNISQVFNAETFIIGLCAGLIGIGLSLLLMIPGNLLIHHLADTTKVSASLPLVPALVLIALSVVLTLIGGLIPSKKAAKSDPVTALRTE
;
A
#
# COMPACT_ATOMS: atom_id res chain seq x y z
N MET A 1 75.05 0.10 -46.38
CA MET A 1 73.89 -0.24 -45.52
C MET A 1 72.55 0.18 -46.13
N LEU A 2 72.51 1.38 -46.73
CA LEU A 2 71.30 2.06 -47.17
C LEU A 2 71.41 2.45 -48.65
N GLN A 3 70.39 2.12 -49.44
CA GLN A 3 70.31 2.42 -50.88
C GLN A 3 69.01 3.17 -51.18
N ILE A 4 69.12 4.30 -51.85
CA ILE A 4 68.03 5.17 -52.28
C ILE A 4 67.93 5.00 -53.80
N GLN A 5 66.76 4.59 -54.32
CA GLN A 5 66.58 4.30 -55.74
C GLN A 5 65.37 5.08 -56.29
N HIS A 6 65.63 6.01 -57.21
CA HIS A 6 64.62 6.75 -57.97
C HIS A 6 63.53 7.41 -57.11
N ILE A 7 63.92 7.92 -55.92
CA ILE A 7 62.96 8.49 -54.97
C ILE A 7 62.41 9.81 -55.47
N LYS A 8 61.08 9.91 -55.48
CA LYS A 8 60.34 11.15 -55.73
C LYS A 8 59.44 11.49 -54.55
N LYS A 9 59.33 12.79 -54.26
CA LYS A 9 58.45 13.33 -53.22
C LYS A 9 57.81 14.64 -53.66
N GLU A 10 56.49 14.69 -53.59
CA GLU A 10 55.67 15.87 -53.82
C GLU A 10 54.88 16.22 -52.54
N TYR A 11 54.84 17.49 -52.19
CA TYR A 11 53.90 18.01 -51.19
C TYR A 11 52.74 18.71 -51.88
N ARG A 12 51.51 18.43 -51.45
CA ARG A 12 50.28 19.01 -52.01
C ARG A 12 49.59 19.90 -50.98
N THR A 13 49.43 21.16 -51.31
CA THR A 13 48.79 22.17 -50.45
C THR A 13 47.67 22.84 -51.25
N GLY A 14 46.44 22.39 -51.05
CA GLY A 14 45.31 22.78 -51.90
C GLY A 14 45.53 22.33 -53.35
N THR A 15 45.62 23.28 -54.28
CA THR A 15 45.94 23.04 -55.70
C THR A 15 47.42 23.10 -56.03
N LEU A 16 48.27 23.58 -55.10
CA LEU A 16 49.72 23.70 -55.33
C LEU A 16 50.41 22.35 -55.10
N VAL A 17 51.11 21.86 -56.13
CA VAL A 17 51.99 20.69 -56.05
C VAL A 17 53.44 21.15 -56.07
N GLN A 18 54.16 20.95 -54.97
CA GLN A 18 55.59 21.27 -54.86
C GLN A 18 56.41 19.98 -54.88
N LYS A 19 57.19 19.79 -55.94
CA LYS A 19 58.21 18.73 -56.01
C LYS A 19 59.34 19.06 -55.05
N ALA A 20 59.58 18.17 -54.09
CA ALA A 20 60.64 18.29 -53.09
C ALA A 20 61.84 17.38 -53.39
N LEU A 21 61.61 16.25 -54.09
CA LEU A 21 62.63 15.37 -54.65
C LEU A 21 62.14 14.85 -56.02
N ASP A 22 62.99 14.87 -57.04
CA ASP A 22 62.68 14.35 -58.37
C ASP A 22 63.81 13.43 -58.86
N ASP A 23 63.56 12.12 -58.75
CA ASP A 23 64.43 11.01 -59.20
C ASP A 23 65.77 10.87 -58.49
N VAL A 24 65.76 11.02 -57.16
CA VAL A 24 66.99 10.94 -56.35
C VAL A 24 67.41 9.47 -56.16
N SER A 25 68.66 9.16 -56.54
CA SER A 25 69.33 7.88 -56.31
C SER A 25 70.68 8.09 -55.61
N LEU A 26 70.94 7.37 -54.52
CA LEU A 26 72.13 7.53 -53.68
C LEU A 26 72.37 6.30 -52.79
N ASN A 27 73.60 5.78 -52.75
CA ASN A 27 73.97 4.67 -51.85
C ASN A 27 75.01 5.11 -50.81
N LEU A 28 74.84 4.66 -49.57
CA LEU A 28 75.67 5.05 -48.42
C LEU A 28 76.39 3.84 -47.79
N ARG A 29 77.65 4.06 -47.41
CA ARG A 29 78.51 3.07 -46.74
C ARG A 29 78.13 2.94 -45.26
N ASP A 30 78.67 1.94 -44.57
CA ASP A 30 78.25 1.61 -43.19
C ASP A 30 78.93 2.50 -42.14
N ASN A 31 80.19 2.90 -42.39
CA ASN A 31 80.98 3.83 -41.56
C ASN A 31 81.50 4.96 -42.45
N GLU A 32 80.80 6.10 -42.48
CA GLU A 32 81.07 7.20 -43.41
C GLU A 32 80.49 8.50 -42.83
N PHE A 33 81.22 9.62 -42.92
CA PHE A 33 80.66 10.95 -42.68
C PHE A 33 80.26 11.57 -44.03
N VAL A 34 78.95 11.67 -44.28
CA VAL A 34 78.38 12.23 -45.52
C VAL A 34 77.74 13.58 -45.22
N ALA A 35 78.13 14.62 -45.96
CA ALA A 35 77.49 15.92 -45.93
C ALA A 35 76.61 16.14 -47.18
N ILE A 36 75.33 16.42 -46.98
CA ILE A 36 74.39 16.82 -48.03
C ILE A 36 74.32 18.35 -48.05
N LEU A 37 74.92 18.95 -49.08
CA LEU A 37 75.08 20.40 -49.25
C LEU A 37 74.05 20.94 -50.25
N GLY A 38 73.60 22.19 -50.07
CA GLY A 38 72.76 22.87 -51.06
C GLY A 38 71.96 24.05 -50.48
N PRO A 39 71.32 24.88 -51.33
CA PRO A 39 70.56 26.05 -50.88
C PRO A 39 69.32 25.66 -50.05
N SER A 40 68.73 26.65 -49.36
CA SER A 40 67.46 26.43 -48.66
C SER A 40 66.35 26.05 -49.66
N GLY A 41 65.44 25.17 -49.24
CA GLY A 41 64.37 24.65 -50.10
C GLY A 41 64.76 23.55 -51.11
N SER A 42 66.04 23.21 -51.27
CA SER A 42 66.48 22.25 -52.32
C SER A 42 66.12 20.78 -52.12
N GLY A 43 65.36 20.44 -51.08
CA GLY A 43 64.93 19.07 -50.75
C GLY A 43 65.74 18.35 -49.67
N LYS A 44 66.83 18.92 -49.16
CA LYS A 44 67.79 18.24 -48.26
C LYS A 44 67.14 17.59 -47.03
N THR A 45 66.38 18.37 -46.26
CA THR A 45 65.66 17.89 -45.07
C THR A 45 64.55 16.88 -45.43
N THR A 46 63.95 16.99 -46.62
CA THR A 46 62.98 15.99 -47.12
C THR A 46 63.66 14.65 -47.37
N LEU A 47 64.84 14.65 -48.02
CA LEU A 47 65.66 13.47 -48.23
C LEU A 47 66.08 12.85 -46.89
N LEU A 48 66.58 13.67 -45.95
CA LEU A 48 66.96 13.21 -44.61
C LEU A 48 65.78 12.62 -43.82
N ASN A 49 64.60 13.22 -43.91
CA ASN A 49 63.38 12.70 -43.27
C ASN A 49 62.91 11.36 -43.87
N ILE A 50 63.10 11.15 -45.17
CA ILE A 50 62.80 9.87 -45.84
C ILE A 50 63.83 8.80 -45.43
N ILE A 51 65.13 9.13 -45.43
CA ILE A 51 66.20 8.24 -44.94
C ILE A 51 65.95 7.83 -43.48
N GLY A 52 65.51 8.78 -42.64
CA GLY A 52 65.15 8.54 -41.24
C GLY A 52 63.79 7.89 -41.00
N GLY A 53 63.00 7.60 -42.04
CA GLY A 53 61.66 7.02 -41.90
C GLY A 53 60.67 7.90 -41.12
N LEU A 54 60.87 9.22 -41.14
CA LEU A 54 59.96 10.24 -40.61
C LEU A 54 58.88 10.63 -41.63
N ASP A 55 59.25 10.72 -42.90
CA ASP A 55 58.34 10.90 -44.05
C ASP A 55 58.39 9.65 -44.97
N ARG A 56 57.42 9.50 -45.87
CA ARG A 56 57.42 8.46 -46.91
C ARG A 56 57.57 9.10 -48.29
N TYR A 57 58.32 8.43 -49.17
CA TYR A 57 58.39 8.76 -50.60
C TYR A 57 57.09 8.37 -51.32
N ASP A 58 56.82 9.03 -52.46
CA ASP A 58 55.60 8.76 -53.25
C ASP A 58 55.87 7.77 -54.40
N SER A 59 57.10 7.76 -54.93
CA SER A 59 57.62 6.73 -55.84
C SER A 59 59.13 6.53 -55.67
N GLY A 60 59.68 5.48 -56.30
CA GLY A 60 61.04 4.97 -56.04
C GLY A 60 61.05 3.80 -55.07
N ASP A 61 62.19 3.53 -54.43
CA ASP A 61 62.34 2.63 -53.28
C ASP A 61 63.47 3.08 -52.36
N LEU A 62 63.34 2.75 -51.07
CA LEU A 62 64.41 2.84 -50.08
C LEU A 62 64.70 1.42 -49.59
N ILE A 63 65.94 0.97 -49.73
CA ILE A 63 66.39 -0.36 -49.30
C ILE A 63 67.29 -0.20 -48.08
N ILE A 64 66.91 -0.84 -46.99
CA ILE A 64 67.62 -0.82 -45.70
C ILE A 64 68.05 -2.25 -45.40
N ASN A 65 69.35 -2.49 -45.17
CA ASN A 65 69.89 -3.82 -44.86
C ASN A 65 69.49 -4.91 -45.89
N GLY A 66 69.40 -4.53 -47.17
CA GLY A 66 68.99 -5.41 -48.28
C GLY A 66 67.48 -5.65 -48.40
N ILE A 67 66.65 -4.97 -47.61
CA ILE A 67 65.18 -5.14 -47.61
C ILE A 67 64.50 -3.86 -48.13
N SER A 68 63.69 -3.99 -49.17
CA SER A 68 62.82 -2.91 -49.69
C SER A 68 61.79 -2.47 -48.64
N THR A 69 61.74 -1.18 -48.36
CA THR A 69 60.83 -0.57 -47.39
C THR A 69 59.38 -0.52 -47.84
N LYS A 70 59.07 -0.82 -49.12
CA LYS A 70 57.68 -1.08 -49.55
C LYS A 70 57.02 -2.21 -48.78
N LYS A 71 57.82 -3.14 -48.22
CA LYS A 71 57.35 -4.26 -47.39
C LYS A 71 57.19 -3.88 -45.90
N TYR A 72 57.66 -2.71 -45.47
CA TYR A 72 57.63 -2.29 -44.07
C TYR A 72 56.23 -1.84 -43.62
N LYS A 73 55.74 -2.46 -42.55
CA LYS A 73 54.56 -2.03 -41.80
C LYS A 73 54.94 -0.90 -40.84
N ASP A 74 53.95 -0.18 -40.30
CA ASP A 74 54.21 0.92 -39.36
C ASP A 74 55.11 0.51 -38.18
N ARG A 75 54.96 -0.72 -37.66
CA ARG A 75 55.79 -1.25 -36.57
C ARG A 75 57.26 -1.41 -36.97
N ASP A 76 57.54 -1.73 -38.23
CA ASP A 76 58.91 -1.93 -38.72
C ASP A 76 59.61 -0.57 -38.84
N TRP A 77 58.89 0.45 -39.34
CA TRP A 77 59.31 1.86 -39.29
C TRP A 77 59.50 2.38 -37.86
N ASP A 78 58.60 2.06 -36.93
CA ASP A 78 58.72 2.42 -35.52
C ASP A 78 59.96 1.78 -34.88
N SER A 79 60.32 0.54 -35.26
CA SER A 79 61.54 -0.13 -34.79
C SER A 79 62.82 0.44 -35.41
N TYR A 80 62.82 0.73 -36.72
CA TYR A 80 63.93 1.39 -37.42
C TYR A 80 64.28 2.74 -36.79
N ARG A 81 63.27 3.58 -36.53
CA ARG A 81 63.46 4.88 -35.85
C ARG A 81 63.93 4.78 -34.40
N ASN A 82 63.77 3.64 -33.74
CA ASN A 82 64.14 3.47 -32.33
C ASN A 82 65.49 2.79 -32.12
N HIS A 83 65.90 1.87 -33.00
CA HIS A 83 67.11 1.04 -32.82
C HIS A 83 68.19 1.26 -33.89
N THR A 84 67.84 1.82 -35.05
CA THR A 84 68.78 1.98 -36.18
C THR A 84 69.10 3.45 -36.47
N ILE A 85 68.12 4.35 -36.29
CA ILE A 85 68.29 5.80 -36.46
C ILE A 85 68.47 6.50 -35.11
N GLY A 86 69.53 7.28 -34.98
CA GLY A 86 69.58 8.45 -34.10
C GLY A 86 69.27 9.70 -34.93
N PHE A 87 68.43 10.61 -34.43
CA PHE A 87 68.08 11.85 -35.14
C PHE A 87 68.38 13.10 -34.31
N VAL A 88 69.18 14.00 -34.87
CA VAL A 88 69.52 15.32 -34.33
C VAL A 88 68.81 16.37 -35.18
N PHE A 89 67.92 17.13 -34.54
CA PHE A 89 67.09 18.14 -35.20
C PHE A 89 67.71 19.53 -35.07
N GLN A 90 67.56 20.36 -36.11
CA GLN A 90 67.96 21.77 -36.13
C GLN A 90 67.51 22.54 -34.87
N SER A 91 66.22 22.43 -34.50
CA SER A 91 65.64 23.12 -33.34
C SER A 91 65.75 22.35 -32.00
N TYR A 92 66.64 21.36 -31.89
CA TYR A 92 66.88 20.46 -30.74
C TYR A 92 65.70 19.52 -30.37
N ASN A 93 64.47 20.02 -30.39
CA ASN A 93 63.21 19.32 -30.12
C ASN A 93 63.22 18.56 -28.79
N LEU A 94 63.66 19.23 -27.71
CA LEU A 94 63.61 18.72 -26.33
C LEU A 94 62.25 19.05 -25.68
N ILE A 95 61.76 18.18 -24.78
CA ILE A 95 60.53 18.41 -24.02
C ILE A 95 60.80 19.40 -22.88
N PRO A 96 60.23 20.63 -22.89
CA PRO A 96 60.68 21.73 -22.01
C PRO A 96 60.43 21.50 -20.51
N HIS A 97 59.36 20.77 -20.18
CA HIS A 97 58.94 20.54 -18.79
C HIS A 97 59.72 19.38 -18.12
N GLN A 98 60.50 18.62 -18.88
CA GLN A 98 61.29 17.48 -18.39
C GLN A 98 62.74 17.89 -18.09
N THR A 99 63.45 17.08 -17.31
CA THR A 99 64.89 17.28 -17.09
C THR A 99 65.72 16.82 -18.30
N VAL A 100 66.98 17.22 -18.33
CA VAL A 100 67.99 16.74 -19.30
C VAL A 100 68.10 15.22 -19.27
N LEU A 101 68.20 14.63 -18.08
CA LEU A 101 68.23 13.18 -17.91
C LEU A 101 66.97 12.51 -18.48
N ALA A 102 65.78 13.03 -18.13
CA ALA A 102 64.52 12.47 -18.61
C ALA A 102 64.41 12.52 -20.15
N ASN A 103 64.80 13.65 -20.77
CA ASN A 103 64.82 13.81 -22.23
C ASN A 103 65.67 12.75 -22.96
N VAL A 104 66.80 12.33 -22.37
CA VAL A 104 67.65 11.25 -22.91
C VAL A 104 67.05 9.87 -22.58
N GLU A 105 66.51 9.69 -21.37
CA GLU A 105 65.81 8.44 -20.98
C GLU A 105 64.59 8.11 -21.86
N LEU A 106 63.93 9.09 -22.50
CA LEU A 106 62.76 8.86 -23.35
C LEU A 106 63.01 7.83 -24.48
N ALA A 107 64.18 7.86 -25.13
CA ALA A 107 64.48 6.92 -26.23
C ALA A 107 64.50 5.46 -25.74
N LEU A 108 65.24 5.21 -24.66
CA LEU A 108 65.31 3.93 -23.95
C LEU A 108 63.97 3.49 -23.34
N THR A 109 63.09 4.45 -23.02
CA THR A 109 61.74 4.21 -22.47
C THR A 109 60.84 3.53 -23.51
N ILE A 110 61.00 3.92 -24.78
CA ILE A 110 60.29 3.37 -25.92
C ILE A 110 60.86 1.99 -26.30
N SER A 111 62.17 1.78 -26.11
CA SER A 111 62.88 0.50 -26.31
C SER A 111 62.62 -0.55 -25.22
N GLY A 112 61.76 -0.26 -24.24
CA GLY A 112 61.40 -1.21 -23.17
C GLY A 112 62.47 -1.46 -22.11
N VAL A 113 63.56 -0.69 -22.08
CA VAL A 113 64.68 -0.88 -21.13
C VAL A 113 64.23 -0.58 -19.70
N SER A 114 64.58 -1.43 -18.74
CA SER A 114 64.22 -1.25 -17.32
C SER A 114 64.72 0.07 -16.75
N LYS A 115 64.01 0.65 -15.78
CA LYS A 115 64.24 2.03 -15.28
C LYS A 115 65.68 2.27 -14.82
N GLU A 116 66.28 1.32 -14.10
CA GLU A 116 67.65 1.43 -13.58
C GLU A 116 68.70 1.40 -14.70
N VAL A 117 68.61 0.42 -15.61
CA VAL A 117 69.51 0.28 -16.76
C VAL A 117 69.38 1.49 -17.68
N ARG A 118 68.15 1.97 -17.89
CA ARG A 118 67.85 3.16 -18.68
C ARG A 118 68.51 4.42 -18.09
N ARG A 119 68.35 4.64 -16.79
CA ARG A 119 69.00 5.77 -16.10
C ARG A 119 70.52 5.70 -16.18
N LYS A 120 71.11 4.52 -15.97
CA LYS A 120 72.57 4.30 -16.09
C LYS A 120 73.07 4.60 -17.51
N LYS A 121 72.37 4.12 -18.55
CA LYS A 121 72.71 4.41 -19.96
C LYS A 121 72.55 5.88 -20.32
N ALA A 122 71.48 6.54 -19.87
CA ALA A 122 71.24 7.95 -20.14
C ALA A 122 72.27 8.87 -19.48
N ILE A 123 72.70 8.56 -18.25
CA ILE A 123 73.81 9.25 -17.57
C ILE A 123 75.11 9.06 -18.38
N ALA A 124 75.47 7.83 -18.75
CA ALA A 124 76.68 7.57 -19.53
C ALA A 124 76.68 8.27 -20.91
N ALA A 125 75.52 8.39 -21.58
CA ALA A 125 75.40 9.15 -22.82
C ALA A 125 75.55 10.67 -22.60
N LEU A 126 75.06 11.19 -21.46
CA LEU A 126 75.26 12.58 -21.06
C LEU A 126 76.71 12.87 -20.64
N ASP A 127 77.41 11.91 -20.04
CA ASP A 127 78.85 11.99 -19.73
C ASP A 127 79.67 12.07 -21.02
N LYS A 128 79.38 11.21 -22.02
CA LYS A 128 80.05 11.22 -23.34
C LYS A 128 79.97 12.58 -24.07
N VAL A 129 78.94 13.39 -23.82
CA VAL A 129 78.79 14.73 -24.40
C VAL A 129 79.16 15.87 -23.42
N GLY A 130 79.83 15.56 -22.31
CA GLY A 130 80.31 16.55 -21.34
C GLY A 130 79.24 17.19 -20.45
N LEU A 131 78.06 16.57 -20.33
CA LEU A 131 76.91 17.09 -19.57
C LEU A 131 76.57 16.33 -18.28
N GLY A 132 77.44 15.42 -17.84
CA GLY A 132 77.27 14.59 -16.64
C GLY A 132 76.88 15.31 -15.34
N LYS A 133 77.32 16.57 -15.16
CA LYS A 133 76.97 17.40 -13.98
C LYS A 133 75.62 18.13 -14.10
N GLN A 134 74.94 18.07 -15.25
CA GLN A 134 73.77 18.90 -15.58
C GLN A 134 72.45 18.11 -15.62
N LEU A 135 72.43 16.85 -15.16
CA LEU A 135 71.32 15.88 -15.26
C LEU A 135 69.93 16.43 -14.86
N HIS A 136 69.90 17.29 -13.84
CA HIS A 136 68.67 17.80 -13.21
C HIS A 136 68.17 19.12 -13.81
N LYS A 137 68.95 19.78 -14.68
CA LYS A 137 68.50 20.98 -15.38
C LYS A 137 67.32 20.68 -16.30
N ARG A 138 66.53 21.70 -16.64
CA ARG A 138 65.55 21.69 -17.73
C ARG A 138 66.13 22.39 -18.97
N PRO A 139 65.63 22.14 -20.18
CA PRO A 139 66.10 22.80 -21.41
C PRO A 139 66.15 24.34 -21.31
N SER A 140 65.19 24.97 -20.64
CA SER A 140 65.15 26.42 -20.40
C SER A 140 66.27 26.98 -19.50
N GLN A 141 67.14 26.13 -18.95
CA GLN A 141 68.27 26.48 -18.08
C GLN A 141 69.64 26.20 -18.73
N MET A 142 69.66 26.05 -20.06
CA MET A 142 70.81 25.63 -20.86
C MET A 142 71.05 26.59 -22.04
N SER A 143 72.30 26.69 -22.51
CA SER A 143 72.62 27.36 -23.77
C SER A 143 72.21 26.51 -24.98
N GLY A 144 72.11 27.11 -26.18
CA GLY A 144 71.85 26.39 -27.44
C GLY A 144 72.78 25.20 -27.65
N GLY A 145 74.09 25.42 -27.46
CA GLY A 145 75.11 24.36 -27.52
C GLY A 145 74.90 23.21 -26.55
N GLN A 146 74.49 23.53 -25.32
CA GLN A 146 74.17 22.51 -24.33
C GLN A 146 72.90 21.73 -24.74
N MET A 147 71.86 22.40 -25.23
CA MET A 147 70.65 21.74 -25.74
C MET A 147 70.95 20.83 -26.94
N GLN A 148 71.82 21.25 -27.86
CA GLN A 148 72.23 20.42 -28.99
C GLN A 148 72.99 19.17 -28.51
N ARG A 149 73.91 19.31 -27.55
CA ARG A 149 74.60 18.15 -26.95
C ARG A 149 73.63 17.20 -26.23
N VAL A 150 72.56 17.69 -25.60
CA VAL A 150 71.48 16.82 -25.07
C VAL A 150 70.73 16.10 -26.20
N ALA A 151 70.44 16.78 -27.31
CA ALA A 151 69.79 16.16 -28.47
C ALA A 151 70.67 15.07 -29.11
N ILE A 152 71.99 15.28 -29.20
CA ILE A 152 72.98 14.28 -29.64
C ILE A 152 73.05 13.12 -28.65
N ALA A 153 73.13 13.36 -27.34
CA ALA A 153 73.10 12.28 -26.33
C ALA A 153 71.82 11.44 -26.43
N ARG A 154 70.65 12.07 -26.65
CA ARG A 154 69.39 11.37 -26.88
C ARG A 154 69.39 10.56 -28.18
N ALA A 155 70.04 11.03 -29.23
CA ALA A 155 70.18 10.29 -30.48
C ALA A 155 71.11 9.07 -30.33
N LEU A 156 72.20 9.20 -29.57
CA LEU A 156 73.22 8.16 -29.37
C LEU A 156 72.88 7.11 -28.29
N VAL A 157 71.94 7.39 -27.37
CA VAL A 157 71.71 6.54 -26.18
C VAL A 157 71.26 5.10 -26.49
N ASN A 158 70.62 4.89 -27.64
CA ASN A 158 70.19 3.58 -28.13
C ASN A 158 71.27 2.84 -28.96
N ASP A 159 72.45 3.45 -29.13
CA ASP A 159 73.57 2.95 -29.97
C ASP A 159 73.16 2.65 -31.43
N PRO A 160 72.69 3.68 -32.17
CA PRO A 160 72.16 3.50 -33.53
C PRO A 160 73.26 3.20 -34.56
N GLU A 161 72.90 2.43 -35.59
CA GLU A 161 73.77 2.16 -36.75
C GLU A 161 73.88 3.37 -37.72
N ILE A 162 72.94 4.33 -37.65
CA ILE A 162 72.91 5.57 -38.45
C ILE A 162 72.60 6.77 -37.54
N LEU A 163 73.39 7.83 -37.64
CA LEU A 163 73.07 9.14 -37.07
C LEU A 163 72.72 10.13 -38.20
N LEU A 164 71.54 10.72 -38.11
CA LEU A 164 71.04 11.75 -39.02
C LEU A 164 71.06 13.10 -38.31
N ALA A 165 71.66 14.12 -38.95
CA ALA A 165 71.80 15.45 -38.37
C ALA A 165 71.31 16.54 -39.35
N ASP A 166 70.21 17.20 -39.01
CA ASP A 166 69.63 18.30 -39.78
C ASP A 166 70.19 19.63 -39.26
N GLU A 167 71.12 20.24 -40.00
CA GLU A 167 71.82 21.49 -39.66
C GLU A 167 72.32 21.58 -38.21
N PRO A 168 73.19 20.66 -37.75
CA PRO A 168 73.54 20.51 -36.33
C PRO A 168 74.23 21.73 -35.70
N THR A 169 74.78 22.64 -36.51
CA THR A 169 75.48 23.87 -36.07
C THR A 169 74.69 25.15 -36.34
N GLY A 170 73.56 25.11 -37.04
CA GLY A 170 72.89 26.32 -37.58
C GLY A 170 72.34 27.31 -36.55
N ALA A 171 72.28 26.92 -35.27
CA ALA A 171 71.78 27.74 -34.16
C ALA A 171 72.83 27.93 -33.03
N LEU A 172 74.12 27.76 -33.36
CA LEU A 172 75.24 27.76 -32.41
C LEU A 172 76.27 28.86 -32.74
N ASP A 173 77.03 29.28 -31.72
CA ASP A 173 78.27 30.05 -31.89
C ASP A 173 79.41 29.19 -32.49
N SER A 174 80.46 29.84 -33.01
CA SER A 174 81.56 29.17 -33.72
C SER A 174 82.32 28.16 -32.85
N ASP A 175 82.66 28.52 -31.61
CA ASP A 175 83.43 27.64 -30.70
C ASP A 175 82.62 26.40 -30.30
N THR A 176 81.32 26.57 -30.07
CA THR A 176 80.40 25.47 -29.80
C THR A 176 80.13 24.62 -31.05
N SER A 177 80.10 25.23 -32.24
CA SER A 177 79.92 24.53 -33.50
C SER A 177 81.06 23.54 -33.76
N ILE A 178 82.31 23.95 -33.51
CA ILE A 178 83.49 23.06 -33.59
C ILE A 178 83.32 21.86 -32.64
N GLN A 179 82.99 22.09 -31.37
CA GLN A 179 82.79 21.02 -30.38
C GLN A 179 81.69 20.00 -30.78
N VAL A 180 80.67 20.44 -31.53
CA VAL A 180 79.62 19.55 -32.06
C VAL A 180 80.12 18.77 -33.28
N MET A 181 80.89 19.41 -34.17
CA MET A 181 81.45 18.76 -35.35
C MET A 181 82.54 17.73 -35.01
N ASP A 182 83.43 18.02 -34.05
CA ASP A 182 84.40 17.07 -33.50
C ASP A 182 83.70 15.81 -32.96
N LEU A 183 82.61 16.01 -32.21
CA LEU A 183 81.81 14.91 -31.65
C LEU A 183 81.14 14.07 -32.76
N LEU A 184 80.61 14.71 -33.82
CA LEU A 184 80.03 14.00 -34.97
C LEU A 184 81.08 13.24 -35.77
N GLN A 185 82.29 13.79 -35.92
CA GLN A 185 83.41 13.14 -36.60
C GLN A 185 83.92 11.92 -35.81
N GLU A 186 84.02 12.02 -34.48
CA GLU A 186 84.37 10.88 -33.63
C GLU A 186 83.30 9.78 -33.72
N VAL A 187 82.02 10.16 -33.71
CA VAL A 187 80.90 9.24 -33.90
C VAL A 187 80.96 8.54 -35.26
N ALA A 188 81.34 9.23 -36.35
CA ALA A 188 81.39 8.68 -37.71
C ALA A 188 82.43 7.55 -37.91
N LYS A 189 83.38 7.37 -36.99
CA LYS A 189 84.37 6.27 -37.05
C LYS A 189 83.73 4.89 -36.88
N GLU A 190 82.60 4.80 -36.17
CA GLU A 190 81.97 3.54 -35.77
C GLU A 190 80.59 3.28 -36.44
N ARG A 191 80.03 4.28 -37.13
CA ARG A 191 78.67 4.26 -37.70
C ARG A 191 78.48 5.31 -38.79
N LEU A 192 77.44 5.19 -39.61
CA LEU A 192 77.11 6.15 -40.67
C LEU A 192 76.60 7.46 -40.06
N VAL A 193 77.20 8.60 -40.43
CA VAL A 193 76.71 9.94 -40.09
C VAL A 193 76.31 10.67 -41.37
N VAL A 194 75.02 11.04 -41.47
CA VAL A 194 74.50 11.85 -42.58
C VAL A 194 74.10 13.21 -42.04
N MET A 195 74.86 14.24 -42.40
CA MET A 195 74.59 15.63 -42.03
C MET A 195 74.01 16.39 -43.22
N VAL A 196 72.93 17.13 -43.01
CA VAL A 196 72.47 18.19 -43.91
C VAL A 196 73.06 19.51 -43.44
N THR A 197 73.61 20.30 -44.37
CA THR A 197 74.12 21.65 -44.08
C THR A 197 73.95 22.57 -45.29
N HIS A 198 73.95 23.89 -45.04
CA HIS A 198 74.12 24.92 -46.06
C HIS A 198 75.50 25.60 -45.99
N ASN A 199 76.34 25.26 -45.00
CA ASN A 199 77.70 25.78 -44.84
C ASN A 199 78.71 24.83 -45.55
N PRO A 200 79.39 25.28 -46.63
CA PRO A 200 80.37 24.46 -47.34
C PRO A 200 81.64 24.19 -46.54
N GLU A 201 82.15 25.17 -45.77
CA GLU A 201 83.40 25.07 -45.02
C GLU A 201 83.34 23.93 -43.99
N LEU A 202 82.21 23.79 -43.29
CA LEU A 202 81.98 22.70 -42.34
C LEU A 202 81.79 21.33 -43.05
N ALA A 203 81.29 21.31 -44.28
CA ALA A 203 81.20 20.08 -45.06
C ALA A 203 82.59 19.61 -45.52
N GLU A 204 83.41 20.53 -46.04
CA GLU A 204 84.76 20.26 -46.54
C GLU A 204 85.75 19.88 -45.45
N LEU A 205 85.65 20.48 -44.26
CA LEU A 205 86.61 20.22 -43.17
C LEU A 205 86.38 18.89 -42.42
N TYR A 206 85.12 18.41 -42.35
CA TYR A 206 84.77 17.26 -41.50
C TYR A 206 84.26 16.01 -42.25
N ALA A 207 83.61 16.17 -43.41
CA ALA A 207 82.96 15.04 -44.10
C ALA A 207 83.92 14.29 -45.03
N ASN A 208 83.74 12.97 -45.13
CA ASN A 208 84.50 12.12 -46.06
C ASN A 208 83.91 12.14 -47.48
N ARG A 209 82.66 12.59 -47.63
CA ARG A 209 81.90 12.63 -48.89
C ARG A 209 80.91 13.79 -48.85
N ILE A 210 80.82 14.53 -49.93
CA ILE A 210 79.90 15.66 -50.09
C ILE A 210 78.97 15.37 -51.28
N VAL A 211 77.67 15.48 -51.04
CA VAL A 211 76.61 15.30 -52.04
C VAL A 211 75.86 16.61 -52.19
N THR A 212 75.92 17.23 -53.37
CA THR A 212 75.25 18.52 -53.62
C THR A 212 73.84 18.29 -54.17
N LEU A 213 72.82 18.78 -53.47
CA LEU A 213 71.41 18.66 -53.84
C LEU A 213 70.81 20.04 -54.17
N ARG A 214 70.28 20.19 -55.38
CA ARG A 214 69.63 21.41 -55.87
C ARG A 214 68.29 21.09 -56.52
N ASP A 215 67.26 21.87 -56.18
CA ASP A 215 65.92 21.79 -56.79
C ASP A 215 65.33 20.36 -56.84
N GLY A 216 65.62 19.54 -55.82
CA GLY A 216 65.17 18.15 -55.70
C GLY A 216 66.03 17.10 -56.41
N VAL A 217 67.15 17.46 -57.02
CA VAL A 217 68.04 16.58 -57.82
C VAL A 217 69.48 16.63 -57.28
N ILE A 218 70.21 15.50 -57.35
CA ILE A 218 71.64 15.46 -57.01
C ILE A 218 72.46 16.00 -58.20
N CYS A 219 73.30 17.00 -57.94
CA CYS A 219 74.15 17.64 -58.95
C CYS A 219 75.60 17.14 -58.93
N SER A 220 76.12 16.74 -57.77
CA SER A 220 77.47 16.20 -57.62
C SER A 220 77.60 15.31 -56.39
N ASP A 221 78.53 14.37 -56.43
CA ASP A 221 78.92 13.47 -55.34
C ASP A 221 80.44 13.29 -55.41
N THR A 222 81.17 13.65 -54.35
CA THR A 222 82.64 13.65 -54.35
C THR A 222 83.27 12.26 -54.19
N ASN A 223 82.52 11.27 -53.70
CA ASN A 223 83.02 9.91 -53.50
C ASN A 223 81.89 8.87 -53.69
N PRO A 224 81.36 8.70 -54.92
CA PRO A 224 80.24 7.81 -55.18
C PRO A 224 80.45 6.39 -54.66
N PHE A 225 79.36 5.73 -54.31
CA PHE A 225 79.36 4.33 -53.91
C PHE A 225 78.36 3.55 -54.77
N GLU A 226 78.86 2.59 -55.53
CA GLU A 226 78.02 1.59 -56.21
C GLU A 226 78.19 0.25 -55.48
N PRO A 227 77.09 -0.36 -55.00
CA PRO A 227 77.16 -1.66 -54.36
C PRO A 227 77.41 -2.74 -55.42
N ASP A 228 78.54 -3.42 -55.30
CA ASP A 228 78.91 -4.53 -56.19
C ASP A 228 77.91 -5.70 -56.02
N SER A 229 77.44 -6.23 -57.15
CA SER A 229 76.35 -7.21 -57.22
C SER A 229 76.74 -8.57 -56.67
N GLU A 230 78.02 -8.94 -56.75
CA GLU A 230 78.53 -10.27 -56.35
C GLU A 230 78.85 -10.37 -54.86
N THR A 231 79.04 -9.23 -54.17
CA THR A 231 79.44 -9.18 -52.75
C THR A 231 78.29 -8.81 -51.79
N LEU A 232 77.07 -8.60 -52.31
CA LEU A 232 75.87 -8.36 -51.50
C LEU A 232 75.50 -9.60 -50.66
N LEU A 233 75.83 -9.53 -49.36
CA LEU A 233 75.40 -10.51 -48.36
C LEU A 233 73.88 -10.76 -48.46
N PRO A 234 73.42 -12.03 -48.35
CA PRO A 234 72.01 -12.36 -48.46
C PRO A 234 71.19 -11.58 -47.42
N PRO A 235 69.99 -11.08 -47.77
CA PRO A 235 69.23 -10.15 -46.93
C PRO A 235 68.85 -10.79 -45.58
N LYS A 236 69.63 -10.48 -44.55
CA LYS A 236 69.36 -10.91 -43.18
C LYS A 236 68.35 -9.95 -42.54
N HIS A 237 67.16 -10.46 -42.29
CA HIS A 237 66.17 -9.78 -41.44
C HIS A 237 66.64 -9.76 -39.98
N LYS A 238 67.60 -8.88 -39.65
CA LYS A 238 67.93 -8.52 -38.26
C LYS A 238 66.62 -8.19 -37.54
N ASN A 239 66.37 -8.81 -36.38
CA ASN A 239 65.21 -8.48 -35.56
C ASN A 239 65.52 -7.15 -34.85
N MET A 240 65.01 -6.04 -35.39
CA MET A 240 65.32 -4.65 -34.99
C MET A 240 64.65 -4.25 -33.66
N GLY A 241 64.61 -5.16 -32.68
CA GLY A 241 63.91 -4.99 -31.41
C GLY A 241 62.39 -4.96 -31.53
N LYS A 242 61.72 -4.59 -30.42
CA LYS A 242 60.30 -4.21 -30.41
C LYS A 242 60.17 -2.89 -29.67
N SER A 243 59.66 -1.86 -30.34
CA SER A 243 59.19 -0.62 -29.68
C SER A 243 57.94 -0.95 -28.85
N SER A 244 58.12 -1.27 -27.57
CA SER A 244 57.03 -1.63 -26.64
C SER A 244 57.22 -1.00 -25.28
N MET A 245 56.34 -0.05 -24.96
CA MET A 245 56.21 0.51 -23.61
C MET A 245 55.25 -0.34 -22.78
N SER A 246 55.58 -0.61 -21.51
CA SER A 246 54.63 -1.23 -20.57
C SER A 246 53.55 -0.23 -20.14
N PHE A 247 52.31 -0.69 -19.93
CA PHE A 247 51.22 0.16 -19.45
C PHE A 247 51.53 0.83 -18.10
N LEU A 248 52.24 0.16 -17.19
CA LEU A 248 52.70 0.76 -15.93
C LEU A 248 53.72 1.90 -16.15
N THR A 249 54.54 1.80 -17.21
CA THR A 249 55.45 2.89 -17.59
C THR A 249 54.69 4.05 -18.20
N ALA A 250 53.67 3.79 -19.03
CA ALA A 250 52.75 4.80 -19.54
C ALA A 250 52.01 5.51 -18.39
N LEU A 251 51.49 4.77 -17.41
CA LEU A 251 50.85 5.30 -16.20
C LEU A 251 51.77 6.22 -15.40
N SER A 252 53.03 5.84 -15.19
CA SER A 252 54.02 6.68 -14.48
C SER A 252 54.38 7.96 -15.25
N LEU A 253 54.44 7.90 -16.58
CA LEU A 253 54.63 9.08 -17.43
C LEU A 253 53.41 10.00 -17.35
N SER A 254 52.20 9.46 -17.53
CA SER A 254 50.94 10.22 -17.50
C SER A 254 50.69 10.86 -16.12
N PHE A 255 51.00 10.16 -15.02
CA PHE A 255 50.91 10.73 -13.68
C PHE A 255 51.84 11.94 -13.49
N ASN A 256 53.09 11.84 -13.92
CA ASN A 256 54.02 12.98 -13.86
C ASN A 256 53.54 14.16 -14.71
N ASN A 257 52.94 13.88 -15.89
CA ASN A 257 52.38 14.90 -16.77
C ASN A 257 51.17 15.60 -16.13
N LEU A 258 50.19 14.84 -15.63
CA LEU A 258 49.01 15.37 -14.90
C LEU A 258 49.43 16.24 -13.71
N ARG A 259 50.46 15.81 -12.97
CA ARG A 259 51.02 16.58 -11.84
C ARG A 259 51.60 17.95 -12.24
N THR A 260 51.93 18.19 -13.51
CA THR A 260 52.30 19.53 -13.99
C THR A 260 51.10 20.46 -14.17
N LYS A 261 49.91 19.91 -14.47
CA LYS A 261 48.66 20.64 -14.71
C LYS A 261 47.62 20.33 -13.62
N LYS A 262 48.01 20.53 -12.36
CA LYS A 262 47.19 20.16 -11.17
C LYS A 262 45.77 20.72 -11.20
N ALA A 263 45.61 22.03 -11.41
CA ALA A 263 44.32 22.70 -11.40
C ALA A 263 43.36 22.15 -12.46
N ARG A 264 43.83 21.97 -13.70
CA ARG A 264 43.06 21.32 -14.77
C ARG A 264 42.70 19.88 -14.40
N THR A 265 43.66 19.10 -13.90
CA THR A 265 43.43 17.70 -13.54
C THR A 265 42.35 17.59 -12.47
N LEU A 266 42.41 18.43 -11.44
CA LEU A 266 41.39 18.53 -10.39
C LEU A 266 40.01 18.87 -10.97
N LEU A 267 39.91 19.94 -11.78
CA LEU A 267 38.67 20.35 -12.45
C LEU A 267 38.09 19.24 -13.35
N THR A 268 38.96 18.49 -14.06
CA THR A 268 38.53 17.41 -14.96
C THR A 268 38.02 16.21 -14.16
N SER A 269 38.70 15.84 -13.08
CA SER A 269 38.26 14.74 -12.19
C SER A 269 37.01 15.12 -11.41
N PHE A 270 36.86 16.37 -10.98
CA PHE A 270 35.64 16.87 -10.32
C PHE A 270 34.45 16.91 -11.29
N ALA A 271 34.64 17.42 -12.51
CA ALA A 271 33.61 17.40 -13.54
C ALA A 271 33.18 15.95 -13.89
N GLY A 272 34.13 15.01 -13.90
CA GLY A 272 33.85 13.58 -14.06
C GLY A 272 33.23 12.90 -12.82
N SER A 273 33.34 13.50 -11.63
CA SER A 273 32.77 12.93 -10.40
C SER A 273 31.31 13.30 -10.19
N ILE A 274 30.79 14.39 -10.80
CA ILE A 274 29.39 14.84 -10.63
C ILE A 274 28.39 13.71 -10.91
N GLY A 275 28.53 12.99 -12.03
CA GLY A 275 27.65 11.86 -12.34
C GLY A 275 27.76 10.72 -11.31
N ILE A 276 28.97 10.45 -10.80
CA ILE A 276 29.19 9.42 -9.76
C ILE A 276 28.59 9.84 -8.42
N ILE A 277 28.68 11.11 -8.05
CA ILE A 277 28.06 11.68 -6.84
C ILE A 277 26.53 11.48 -6.92
N GLY A 278 25.95 11.76 -8.09
CA GLY A 278 24.53 11.52 -8.35
C GLY A 278 24.12 10.06 -8.14
N ILE A 279 24.81 9.09 -8.77
CA ILE A 279 24.48 7.66 -8.55
C ILE A 279 24.67 7.30 -7.07
N ALA A 280 25.78 7.69 -6.45
CA ALA A 280 26.12 7.29 -5.09
C ALA A 280 25.13 7.84 -4.04
N LEU A 281 24.63 9.06 -4.20
CA LEU A 281 23.60 9.62 -3.32
C LEU A 281 22.24 8.95 -3.53
N ILE A 282 21.84 8.69 -4.77
CA ILE A 282 20.56 8.02 -5.08
C ILE A 282 20.59 6.55 -4.64
N LEU A 283 21.68 5.81 -4.86
CA LEU A 283 21.83 4.46 -4.32
C LEU A 283 21.86 4.44 -2.80
N ALA A 284 22.44 5.45 -2.14
CA ALA A 284 22.47 5.49 -0.68
C ALA A 284 21.09 5.79 -0.07
N LEU A 285 20.36 6.74 -0.67
CA LEU A 285 18.99 7.02 -0.29
C LEU A 285 18.08 5.82 -0.57
N SER A 286 18.19 5.21 -1.75
CA SER A 286 17.45 4.01 -2.13
C SER A 286 17.75 2.84 -1.20
N SER A 287 19.02 2.59 -0.85
CA SER A 287 19.38 1.53 0.10
C SER A 287 18.79 1.77 1.48
N GLY A 288 18.88 3.00 2.00
CA GLY A 288 18.33 3.34 3.32
C GLY A 288 16.79 3.34 3.36
N VAL A 289 16.13 3.74 2.27
CA VAL A 289 14.67 3.64 2.12
C VAL A 289 14.25 2.18 1.98
N ASN A 290 14.99 1.35 1.25
CA ASN A 290 14.66 -0.07 1.08
C ASN A 290 14.90 -0.88 2.37
N GLU A 291 15.92 -0.53 3.16
CA GLU A 291 16.17 -1.09 4.49
C GLU A 291 15.07 -0.67 5.49
N TYR A 292 14.66 0.60 5.46
CA TYR A 292 13.50 1.07 6.22
C TYR A 292 12.19 0.38 5.81
N ILE A 293 11.94 0.25 4.50
CA ILE A 293 10.77 -0.46 3.98
C ILE A 293 10.82 -1.90 4.48
N GLN A 294 11.90 -2.65 4.26
CA GLN A 294 12.02 -4.06 4.71
C GLN A 294 11.73 -4.25 6.19
N ASN A 295 12.27 -3.40 7.07
CA ASN A 295 11.95 -3.44 8.49
C ASN A 295 10.46 -3.15 8.75
N MET A 296 9.87 -2.21 8.01
CA MET A 296 8.43 -1.92 8.06
C MET A 296 7.59 -3.06 7.46
N GLU A 297 8.06 -3.80 6.44
CA GLU A 297 7.38 -5.00 5.94
C GLU A 297 7.36 -6.08 7.03
N GLU A 298 8.50 -6.35 7.66
CA GLU A 298 8.66 -7.35 8.71
C GLU A 298 7.85 -7.01 9.97
N GLU A 299 7.91 -5.76 10.45
CA GLU A 299 7.07 -5.26 11.55
C GLU A 299 5.57 -5.39 11.20
N THR A 300 5.14 -4.95 10.00
CA THR A 300 3.72 -4.98 9.59
C THR A 300 3.19 -6.40 9.36
N LEU A 301 3.98 -7.30 8.78
CA LEU A 301 3.62 -8.71 8.56
C LEU A 301 3.62 -9.53 9.86
N SER A 302 4.24 -9.00 10.92
CA SER A 302 4.17 -9.57 12.27
C SER A 302 2.87 -9.18 13.00
N GLU A 303 2.30 -8.00 12.72
CA GLU A 303 0.97 -7.60 13.22
C GLU A 303 -0.17 -8.20 12.39
N TYR A 304 0.01 -8.31 11.07
CA TYR A 304 -0.99 -8.83 10.12
C TYR A 304 -0.44 -10.02 9.33
N PRO A 305 -0.40 -11.24 9.91
CA PRO A 305 -0.06 -12.46 9.21
C PRO A 305 -1.08 -12.79 8.10
N LEU A 306 -0.71 -13.71 7.20
CA LEU A 306 -1.69 -14.39 6.36
C LEU A 306 -2.52 -15.33 7.24
N GLN A 307 -3.75 -14.93 7.54
CA GLN A 307 -4.65 -15.70 8.40
C GLN A 307 -5.64 -16.52 7.57
N ILE A 308 -5.80 -17.78 7.98
CA ILE A 308 -6.69 -18.77 7.36
C ILE A 308 -7.58 -19.31 8.48
N GLN A 309 -8.85 -18.89 8.53
CA GLN A 309 -9.81 -19.26 9.58
C GLN A 309 -10.69 -20.42 9.12
N SER A 310 -11.26 -21.22 10.02
CA SER A 310 -12.13 -22.35 9.64
C SER A 310 -13.38 -21.93 8.86
N THR A 311 -13.87 -20.71 9.11
CA THR A 311 -14.86 -20.02 8.27
C THR A 311 -14.20 -18.78 7.66
N GLY A 312 -13.97 -18.78 6.35
CA GLY A 312 -13.24 -17.72 5.65
C GLY A 312 -14.14 -16.80 4.83
N PHE A 313 -13.80 -15.51 4.76
CA PHE A 313 -14.38 -14.52 3.86
C PHE A 313 -13.25 -13.80 3.11
N ASP A 314 -13.30 -13.72 1.77
CA ASP A 314 -12.32 -12.89 1.04
C ASP A 314 -12.71 -11.41 1.05
N LEU A 315 -12.21 -10.68 2.05
CA LEU A 315 -12.36 -9.23 2.17
C LEU A 315 -11.66 -8.46 1.03
N THR A 316 -10.74 -9.09 0.29
CA THR A 316 -10.03 -8.50 -0.86
C THR A 316 -11.01 -8.26 -2.01
N SER A 317 -11.86 -9.24 -2.35
CA SER A 317 -12.94 -9.10 -3.34
C SER A 317 -13.85 -7.89 -3.06
N MET A 318 -14.17 -7.65 -1.78
CA MET A 318 -15.01 -6.55 -1.32
C MET A 318 -14.33 -5.18 -1.48
N MET A 319 -13.05 -5.05 -1.14
CA MET A 319 -12.28 -3.80 -1.34
C MET A 319 -11.95 -3.54 -2.82
N VAL A 320 -11.53 -4.57 -3.57
CA VAL A 320 -11.14 -4.46 -4.98
C VAL A 320 -12.36 -4.22 -5.86
N GLY A 321 -13.53 -4.80 -5.54
CA GLY A 321 -14.80 -4.52 -6.24
C GLY A 321 -15.15 -3.03 -6.26
N SER A 322 -14.83 -2.29 -5.19
CA SER A 322 -15.02 -0.84 -5.13
C SER A 322 -13.99 -0.04 -5.96
N GLN A 323 -12.81 -0.58 -6.27
CA GLN A 323 -11.79 0.08 -7.10
C GLN A 323 -11.90 -0.29 -8.60
N ASN A 324 -12.18 -1.55 -8.92
CA ASN A 324 -12.32 -2.01 -10.31
C ASN A 324 -13.59 -1.49 -11.02
N ALA A 325 -14.54 -0.92 -10.27
CA ALA A 325 -15.68 -0.16 -10.80
C ALA A 325 -15.30 0.95 -11.81
N GLY A 326 -14.03 1.40 -11.83
CA GLY A 326 -13.49 2.31 -12.85
C GLY A 326 -12.92 1.63 -14.11
N LYS A 327 -12.43 0.38 -14.05
CA LYS A 327 -11.70 -0.28 -15.15
C LYS A 327 -12.58 -1.09 -16.09
N ASP A 328 -13.64 -1.73 -15.60
CA ASP A 328 -14.61 -2.47 -16.44
C ASP A 328 -15.64 -1.56 -17.14
N SER A 329 -15.29 -0.28 -17.28
CA SER A 329 -16.11 0.78 -17.89
C SER A 329 -16.15 0.73 -19.43
N LYS A 330 -16.31 -0.48 -20.00
CA LYS A 330 -16.40 -0.68 -21.45
C LYS A 330 -17.61 -1.44 -21.98
N ASP A 331 -18.49 -1.99 -21.15
CA ASP A 331 -19.79 -2.47 -21.66
C ASP A 331 -20.97 -2.25 -20.71
N SER A 332 -22.10 -1.84 -21.31
CA SER A 332 -23.44 -1.63 -20.72
C SER A 332 -23.63 -0.59 -19.59
N GLY A 333 -24.87 -0.08 -19.48
CA GLY A 333 -25.33 0.89 -18.47
C GLY A 333 -25.81 2.21 -19.07
N LYS A 334 -27.13 2.44 -19.11
CA LYS A 334 -27.73 3.68 -19.64
C LYS A 334 -27.59 4.82 -18.65
N LYS A 335 -27.76 6.05 -19.14
CA LYS A 335 -27.54 7.31 -18.39
C LYS A 335 -28.51 7.60 -17.21
N ASN A 336 -29.33 6.62 -16.79
CA ASN A 336 -30.43 6.76 -15.83
C ASN A 336 -30.61 5.53 -14.90
N GLU A 337 -29.61 4.62 -14.82
CA GLU A 337 -29.68 3.41 -14.00
C GLU A 337 -28.85 3.58 -12.71
N ILE A 338 -29.42 3.20 -11.56
CA ILE A 338 -28.71 3.15 -10.27
C ILE A 338 -27.84 1.89 -10.28
N LYS A 339 -26.53 2.04 -10.09
CA LYS A 339 -25.63 0.89 -9.95
C LYS A 339 -25.75 0.32 -8.54
N VAL A 340 -26.37 -0.85 -8.43
CA VAL A 340 -26.29 -1.68 -7.22
C VAL A 340 -24.85 -2.19 -7.10
N GLN A 341 -24.22 -2.01 -5.93
CA GLN A 341 -22.97 -2.66 -5.60
C GLN A 341 -23.30 -3.98 -4.88
N GLU A 342 -22.89 -5.10 -5.46
CA GLU A 342 -23.20 -6.45 -4.98
C GLU A 342 -22.31 -6.86 -3.79
N VAL A 343 -22.15 -5.96 -2.79
CA VAL A 343 -21.29 -6.16 -1.62
C VAL A 343 -21.71 -7.40 -0.83
N VAL A 344 -23.01 -7.53 -0.57
CA VAL A 344 -23.58 -8.66 0.19
C VAL A 344 -23.49 -9.97 -0.62
N THR A 345 -23.82 -9.94 -1.91
CA THR A 345 -23.72 -11.12 -2.80
C THR A 345 -22.28 -11.60 -2.90
N ASN A 346 -21.31 -10.70 -3.04
CA ASN A 346 -19.90 -11.04 -3.11
C ASN A 346 -19.38 -11.60 -1.77
N MET A 347 -19.83 -11.07 -0.64
CA MET A 347 -19.50 -11.60 0.69
C MET A 347 -20.02 -13.03 0.90
N PHE A 348 -21.25 -13.34 0.47
CA PHE A 348 -21.77 -14.72 0.55
C PHE A 348 -21.17 -15.65 -0.51
N SER A 349 -20.78 -15.15 -1.69
CA SER A 349 -20.14 -15.97 -2.73
C SER A 349 -18.69 -16.37 -2.42
N THR A 350 -18.04 -15.66 -1.49
CA THR A 350 -16.67 -15.95 -1.02
C THR A 350 -16.64 -16.57 0.39
N MET A 351 -17.82 -16.82 0.98
CA MET A 351 -17.95 -17.47 2.29
C MET A 351 -17.81 -18.99 2.11
N ASN A 352 -16.66 -19.53 2.50
CA ASN A 352 -16.35 -20.96 2.48
C ASN A 352 -15.92 -21.46 3.87
N SER A 353 -16.15 -22.75 4.12
CA SER A 353 -15.49 -23.46 5.22
C SER A 353 -14.16 -24.01 4.72
N ASN A 354 -13.09 -23.82 5.50
CA ASN A 354 -11.73 -24.24 5.18
C ASN A 354 -11.37 -25.53 5.93
N ASP A 355 -10.95 -26.59 5.21
CA ASP A 355 -10.34 -27.78 5.80
C ASP A 355 -8.92 -27.46 6.32
N LEU A 356 -8.87 -26.95 7.56
CA LEU A 356 -7.61 -26.61 8.22
C LEU A 356 -6.82 -27.83 8.70
N ALA A 357 -7.46 -28.99 8.89
CA ALA A 357 -6.80 -30.23 9.30
C ALA A 357 -5.91 -30.79 8.17
N SER A 358 -6.44 -30.84 6.95
CA SER A 358 -5.66 -31.21 5.76
C SER A 358 -4.58 -30.19 5.44
N LEU A 359 -4.87 -28.89 5.59
CA LEU A 359 -3.90 -27.83 5.38
C LEU A 359 -2.74 -27.89 6.39
N LYS A 360 -3.03 -28.03 7.70
CA LYS A 360 -2.02 -28.22 8.76
C LYS A 360 -1.10 -29.38 8.40
N LYS A 361 -1.67 -30.53 8.02
CA LYS A 361 -0.92 -31.73 7.64
C LYS A 361 -0.04 -31.55 6.40
N TYR A 362 -0.44 -30.69 5.45
CA TYR A 362 0.37 -30.30 4.30
C TYR A 362 1.56 -29.40 4.73
N LEU A 363 1.30 -28.40 5.57
CA LEU A 363 2.31 -27.47 6.09
C LEU A 363 3.35 -28.20 6.97
N ASP A 364 2.90 -28.96 7.98
CA ASP A 364 3.75 -29.79 8.85
C ASP A 364 4.50 -30.89 8.08
N GLY A 365 3.96 -31.32 6.93
CA GLY A 365 4.59 -32.25 6.00
C GLY A 365 5.84 -31.68 5.28
N GLY A 366 6.14 -30.39 5.45
CA GLY A 366 7.27 -29.71 4.82
C GLY A 366 6.96 -29.20 3.41
N ALA A 367 5.76 -28.68 3.18
CA ALA A 367 5.29 -28.10 1.92
C ALA A 367 6.34 -27.21 1.23
N ASP A 368 6.92 -27.69 0.12
CA ASP A 368 7.82 -26.99 -0.83
C ASP A 368 8.80 -25.94 -0.26
N GLY A 369 9.30 -26.16 0.95
CA GLY A 369 10.24 -25.24 1.62
C GLY A 369 9.60 -23.97 2.21
N ILE A 370 8.30 -23.98 2.53
CA ILE A 370 7.59 -22.81 3.09
C ILE A 370 8.29 -22.17 4.32
N SER A 371 8.97 -22.98 5.14
CA SER A 371 9.80 -22.52 6.27
C SER A 371 10.97 -21.59 5.89
N ASP A 372 11.46 -21.66 4.64
CA ASP A 372 12.50 -20.75 4.16
C ASP A 372 11.94 -19.33 3.97
N TYR A 373 10.62 -19.19 3.79
CA TYR A 373 9.91 -17.94 3.52
C TYR A 373 9.14 -17.38 4.74
N THR A 374 8.88 -18.20 5.76
CA THR A 374 8.16 -17.79 6.99
C THR A 374 9.10 -17.57 8.18
N ASN A 375 8.71 -16.66 9.08
CA ASN A 375 9.26 -16.50 10.41
C ASN A 375 8.63 -17.52 11.39
N ALA A 376 7.32 -17.75 11.25
CA ALA A 376 6.55 -18.75 12.00
C ALA A 376 5.32 -19.21 11.22
N ILE A 377 4.77 -20.35 11.62
CA ILE A 377 3.40 -20.79 11.31
C ILE A 377 2.79 -21.14 12.66
N GLU A 378 1.77 -20.39 13.07
CA GLU A 378 1.09 -20.55 14.36
C GLU A 378 -0.30 -21.17 14.15
N TYR A 379 -0.73 -21.99 15.10
CA TYR A 379 -2.00 -22.71 15.08
C TYR A 379 -2.83 -22.31 16.30
N SER A 380 -3.98 -21.69 16.07
CA SER A 380 -4.92 -21.29 17.13
C SER A 380 -6.10 -22.26 17.20
N TYR A 381 -6.69 -22.38 18.39
CA TYR A 381 -7.79 -23.30 18.69
C TYR A 381 -8.94 -22.53 19.34
N SER A 382 -10.19 -22.96 19.13
CA SER A 382 -11.39 -22.23 19.58
C SER A 382 -11.71 -22.38 21.07
N VAL A 383 -10.69 -22.38 21.93
CA VAL A 383 -10.81 -22.60 23.38
C VAL A 383 -10.39 -21.34 24.12
N THR A 384 -11.35 -20.71 24.79
CA THR A 384 -11.13 -19.50 25.58
C THR A 384 -10.98 -19.87 27.07
N PRO A 385 -9.83 -19.61 27.72
CA PRO A 385 -9.67 -19.84 29.16
C PRO A 385 -10.69 -19.05 29.99
N GLN A 386 -11.42 -19.70 30.90
CA GLN A 386 -12.33 -18.99 31.80
C GLN A 386 -11.54 -18.43 33.00
N ILE A 387 -11.42 -17.11 33.07
CA ILE A 387 -10.63 -16.42 34.09
C ILE A 387 -11.57 -15.62 35.00
N TYR A 388 -11.46 -15.88 36.30
CA TYR A 388 -12.23 -15.26 37.36
C TYR A 388 -11.35 -14.42 38.27
N ARG A 389 -11.96 -13.37 38.83
CA ARG A 389 -11.40 -12.55 39.91
C ARG A 389 -12.16 -12.82 41.20
N GLU A 390 -11.42 -12.94 42.30
CA GLU A 390 -11.90 -13.13 43.67
C GLU A 390 -11.78 -11.79 44.44
N ASN A 391 -12.90 -11.16 44.81
CA ASN A 391 -12.97 -9.86 45.50
C ASN A 391 -13.67 -10.02 46.86
N GLY A 392 -13.02 -10.71 47.80
CA GLY A 392 -13.64 -11.04 49.09
C GLY A 392 -14.65 -12.18 48.94
N ASP A 393 -15.92 -11.96 49.30
CA ASP A 393 -17.01 -12.96 49.18
C ASP A 393 -17.67 -12.97 47.78
N SER A 394 -17.29 -12.08 46.87
CA SER A 394 -17.77 -12.04 45.49
C SER A 394 -16.75 -12.53 44.48
N ILE A 395 -17.24 -13.17 43.42
CA ILE A 395 -16.46 -13.60 42.26
C ILE A 395 -17.00 -12.89 41.01
N ARG A 396 -16.12 -12.53 40.08
CA ARG A 396 -16.49 -11.94 38.78
C ARG A 396 -15.72 -12.65 37.68
N GLN A 397 -16.41 -13.07 36.62
CA GLN A 397 -15.75 -13.54 35.40
C GLN A 397 -15.16 -12.33 34.66
N VAL A 398 -13.87 -12.39 34.35
CA VAL A 398 -13.13 -11.33 33.64
C VAL A 398 -12.61 -11.77 32.26
N HIS A 399 -12.66 -13.08 31.98
CA HIS A 399 -12.46 -13.63 30.63
C HIS A 399 -13.31 -14.91 30.43
N PRO A 400 -14.00 -15.07 29.29
CA PRO A 400 -14.53 -13.96 28.48
C PRO A 400 -15.38 -13.01 29.36
N ASP A 401 -15.31 -11.70 29.11
CA ASP A 401 -16.09 -10.73 29.90
C ASP A 401 -17.60 -10.91 29.70
N GLN A 402 -18.35 -10.78 30.80
CA GLN A 402 -19.81 -10.90 30.85
C GLN A 402 -20.49 -9.58 31.28
N SER A 403 -19.73 -8.51 31.54
CA SER A 403 -20.22 -7.27 32.16
C SER A 403 -21.34 -6.57 31.37
N PHE A 404 -21.41 -6.78 30.06
CA PHE A 404 -22.40 -6.18 29.16
C PHE A 404 -23.42 -7.18 28.58
N ARG A 405 -23.43 -8.44 29.05
CA ARG A 405 -24.36 -9.49 28.55
C ARG A 405 -25.83 -9.11 28.72
N SER A 406 -26.18 -8.34 29.75
CA SER A 406 -27.54 -7.80 29.99
C SER A 406 -27.99 -6.79 28.93
N LEU A 407 -27.08 -6.21 28.15
CA LEU A 407 -27.33 -5.31 27.03
C LEU A 407 -27.40 -6.02 25.67
N GLY A 408 -27.33 -7.37 25.66
CA GLY A 408 -27.13 -8.15 24.43
C GLY A 408 -25.71 -8.05 23.84
N LEU A 409 -24.82 -7.30 24.50
CA LEU A 409 -23.44 -7.05 24.08
C LEU A 409 -22.50 -7.91 24.92
N GLY A 410 -22.36 -9.19 24.57
CA GLY A 410 -21.49 -10.14 25.28
C GLY A 410 -20.35 -10.64 24.41
N ALA A 411 -19.22 -11.01 25.04
CA ALA A 411 -18.06 -11.59 24.36
C ALA A 411 -18.28 -13.01 23.79
N SER A 412 -19.52 -13.53 23.83
CA SER A 412 -19.90 -14.91 23.51
C SER A 412 -20.69 -15.08 22.20
N SER A 413 -20.91 -14.02 21.41
CA SER A 413 -21.44 -14.15 20.05
C SER A 413 -20.33 -14.03 19.01
N ASN A 414 -20.27 -14.95 18.05
CA ASN A 414 -19.27 -14.98 16.97
C ASN A 414 -19.59 -14.00 15.81
N SER A 415 -20.26 -12.88 16.09
CA SER A 415 -20.63 -11.90 15.07
C SER A 415 -19.52 -10.87 14.83
N ILE A 416 -19.43 -10.34 13.61
CA ILE A 416 -18.51 -9.24 13.29
C ILE A 416 -18.83 -7.99 14.14
N MET A 417 -20.11 -7.79 14.52
CA MET A 417 -20.55 -6.68 15.37
C MET A 417 -20.00 -6.81 16.81
N SER A 418 -20.05 -8.01 17.39
CA SER A 418 -19.55 -8.28 18.74
C SER A 418 -18.02 -8.33 18.81
N SER A 419 -17.31 -8.71 17.74
CA SER A 419 -15.84 -8.54 17.70
C SER A 419 -15.43 -7.07 17.70
N MET A 420 -16.22 -6.18 17.08
CA MET A 420 -15.99 -4.72 17.09
C MET A 420 -16.37 -4.04 18.41
N MET A 421 -17.22 -4.67 19.22
CA MET A 421 -17.69 -4.19 20.53
C MET A 421 -17.19 -5.05 21.70
N SER A 422 -16.12 -5.82 21.49
CA SER A 422 -15.59 -6.76 22.48
C SER A 422 -14.97 -6.05 23.68
N THR A 423 -15.41 -6.42 24.88
CA THR A 423 -14.89 -5.93 26.16
C THR A 423 -13.79 -6.82 26.75
N ASN A 424 -13.35 -7.86 26.03
CA ASN A 424 -12.23 -8.70 26.46
C ASN A 424 -10.94 -7.88 26.56
N VAL A 425 -10.24 -8.01 27.69
CA VAL A 425 -8.89 -7.45 27.93
C VAL A 425 -7.82 -8.53 28.07
N PHE A 426 -8.18 -9.80 27.89
CA PHE A 426 -7.27 -10.93 27.89
C PHE A 426 -7.06 -11.45 26.46
N TYR A 427 -5.80 -11.62 26.07
CA TYR A 427 -5.40 -12.01 24.71
C TYR A 427 -4.31 -13.09 24.74
N GLU A 428 -4.37 -14.04 23.80
CA GLU A 428 -3.35 -15.08 23.64
C GLU A 428 -2.13 -14.52 22.88
N MET A 429 -0.93 -14.80 23.38
CA MET A 429 0.34 -14.45 22.75
C MET A 429 0.76 -15.51 21.72
N PRO A 430 1.42 -15.12 20.60
CA PRO A 430 2.09 -16.07 19.71
C PRO A 430 3.08 -16.96 20.47
N ASP A 431 3.20 -18.24 20.09
CA ASP A 431 4.14 -19.19 20.71
C ASP A 431 5.60 -18.84 20.36
N THR A 432 5.83 -18.30 19.16
CA THR A 432 7.15 -17.87 18.68
C THR A 432 7.54 -16.48 19.21
N ALA A 433 8.33 -16.45 20.27
CA ALA A 433 8.81 -15.23 20.94
C ALA A 433 9.47 -14.18 20.01
N SER A 434 10.19 -14.60 18.95
CA SER A 434 10.84 -13.67 18.03
C SER A 434 9.90 -12.80 17.21
N LEU A 435 8.59 -13.12 17.17
CA LEU A 435 7.56 -12.29 16.51
C LEU A 435 7.25 -11.01 17.28
N TYR A 436 7.49 -10.95 18.60
CA TYR A 436 7.14 -9.78 19.43
C TYR A 436 8.28 -9.26 20.31
N GLU A 437 9.20 -10.08 20.83
CA GLU A 437 10.19 -9.61 21.83
C GLU A 437 11.00 -8.38 21.40
N ASN A 438 11.37 -8.28 20.10
CA ASN A 438 12.14 -7.16 19.56
C ASN A 438 11.33 -5.86 19.39
N GLN A 439 9.99 -5.92 19.49
CA GLN A 439 9.10 -4.78 19.30
C GLN A 439 8.74 -4.07 20.62
N TYR A 440 8.96 -4.70 21.78
CA TYR A 440 8.50 -4.21 23.09
C TYR A 440 9.65 -3.94 24.08
N ASP A 441 9.56 -2.81 24.76
CA ASP A 441 10.35 -2.50 25.94
C ASP A 441 9.74 -3.17 27.19
N LEU A 442 10.50 -4.02 27.87
CA LEU A 442 10.16 -4.50 29.21
C LEU A 442 10.33 -3.36 30.24
N LYS A 443 9.23 -2.86 30.79
CA LYS A 443 9.24 -1.75 31.76
C LYS A 443 9.39 -2.23 33.20
N ALA A 444 8.81 -3.38 33.54
CA ALA A 444 8.95 -4.00 34.85
C ALA A 444 8.69 -5.52 34.79
N GLY A 445 9.26 -6.30 35.72
CA GLY A 445 9.05 -7.75 35.81
C GLY A 445 9.82 -8.57 34.75
N HIS A 446 9.21 -9.61 34.18
CA HIS A 446 9.74 -10.44 33.09
C HIS A 446 8.62 -10.96 32.16
N TRP A 447 8.99 -11.51 30.99
CA TRP A 447 8.04 -12.22 30.11
C TRP A 447 7.55 -13.54 30.76
N PRO A 448 6.35 -14.05 30.41
CA PRO A 448 5.83 -15.30 30.98
C PRO A 448 6.70 -16.50 30.60
N GLU A 449 7.21 -17.24 31.59
CA GLU A 449 7.96 -18.50 31.36
C GLU A 449 7.08 -19.75 31.56
N ASN A 450 5.97 -19.62 32.30
CA ASN A 450 5.06 -20.70 32.65
C ASN A 450 3.63 -20.41 32.16
N TYR A 451 2.81 -21.45 31.95
CA TYR A 451 1.42 -21.31 31.48
C TYR A 451 0.53 -20.48 32.42
N ASN A 452 0.87 -20.39 33.70
CA ASN A 452 0.12 -19.65 34.71
C ASN A 452 0.65 -18.22 34.96
N GLU A 453 1.47 -17.70 34.05
CA GLU A 453 2.01 -16.35 34.09
C GLU A 453 1.40 -15.49 32.97
N CYS A 454 1.23 -14.20 33.22
CA CYS A 454 0.69 -13.25 32.25
C CYS A 454 1.52 -11.96 32.24
N VAL A 455 1.51 -11.24 31.13
CA VAL A 455 2.19 -9.94 30.97
C VAL A 455 1.17 -8.86 30.66
N LEU A 456 1.30 -7.68 31.26
CA LEU A 456 0.48 -6.54 30.87
C LEU A 456 1.13 -5.77 29.72
N VAL A 457 0.42 -5.60 28.62
CA VAL A 457 0.81 -4.78 27.47
C VAL A 457 0.15 -3.42 27.56
N LEU A 458 0.97 -2.36 27.67
CA LEU A 458 0.53 -0.96 27.66
C LEU A 458 0.31 -0.46 26.22
N THR A 459 -0.44 0.63 26.06
CA THR A 459 -0.51 1.38 24.78
C THR A 459 0.83 2.07 24.48
N SER A 460 1.06 2.51 23.24
CA SER A 460 2.34 3.10 22.81
C SER A 460 2.72 4.38 23.57
N ASP A 461 1.75 5.14 24.09
CA ASP A 461 1.94 6.29 24.98
C ASP A 461 2.16 5.91 26.47
N GLY A 462 2.10 4.62 26.81
CA GLY A 462 2.26 4.09 28.16
C GLY A 462 0.98 4.05 28.98
N GLY A 463 -0.17 4.24 28.33
CA GLY A 463 -1.50 4.19 28.93
C GLY A 463 -2.08 2.78 29.00
N MET A 464 -3.29 2.70 29.57
CA MET A 464 -4.12 1.49 29.66
C MET A 464 -5.60 1.92 29.64
N SER A 465 -6.50 1.04 29.20
CA SER A 465 -7.94 1.29 29.25
C SER A 465 -8.43 1.44 30.70
N ASP A 466 -9.46 2.27 30.91
CA ASP A 466 -10.16 2.36 32.20
C ASP A 466 -10.93 1.06 32.52
N PHE A 467 -11.42 0.35 31.49
CA PHE A 467 -12.06 -0.96 31.66
C PHE A 467 -11.10 -1.99 32.29
N LEU A 468 -9.83 -1.94 31.90
CA LEU A 468 -8.78 -2.78 32.49
C LEU A 468 -8.61 -2.51 34.01
N LEU A 469 -8.88 -1.30 34.51
CA LEU A 469 -8.77 -0.99 35.94
C LEU A 469 -9.78 -1.75 36.79
N TYR A 470 -11.00 -2.01 36.29
CA TYR A 470 -11.96 -2.88 36.97
C TYR A 470 -11.54 -4.35 36.92
N THR A 471 -10.96 -4.80 35.79
CA THR A 471 -10.42 -6.16 35.65
C THR A 471 -9.23 -6.41 36.59
N LEU A 472 -8.32 -5.45 36.68
CA LEU A 472 -7.23 -5.40 37.67
C LEU A 472 -7.75 -5.10 39.09
N GLY A 473 -9.04 -4.77 39.25
CA GLY A 473 -9.70 -4.42 40.52
C GLY A 473 -8.99 -3.33 41.29
N LEU A 474 -8.42 -2.39 40.53
CA LEU A 474 -7.92 -1.10 40.99
C LEU A 474 -9.06 -0.06 41.09
N ARG A 475 -10.22 -0.38 40.50
CA ARG A 475 -11.54 0.24 40.74
C ARG A 475 -12.55 -0.80 41.23
N ASP A 476 -13.60 -0.32 41.89
CA ASP A 476 -14.73 -1.15 42.30
C ASP A 476 -15.59 -1.52 41.08
N ALA A 477 -15.91 -2.80 40.95
CA ALA A 477 -16.72 -3.31 39.85
C ALA A 477 -18.19 -2.84 39.94
N LEU A 478 -18.67 -2.50 41.14
CA LEU A 478 -20.01 -1.96 41.35
C LEU A 478 -20.25 -0.63 40.63
N GLU A 479 -19.22 0.19 40.43
CA GLU A 479 -19.32 1.46 39.68
C GLU A 479 -19.68 1.20 38.21
N LEU A 480 -19.12 0.15 37.60
CA LEU A 480 -19.43 -0.24 36.22
C LEU A 480 -20.86 -0.81 36.12
N ASP A 481 -21.24 -1.66 37.07
CA ASP A 481 -22.56 -2.28 37.09
C ASP A 481 -23.67 -1.24 37.33
N GLU A 482 -23.40 -0.21 38.13
CA GLU A 482 -24.31 0.94 38.32
C GLU A 482 -24.43 1.81 37.06
N MET A 483 -23.33 2.08 36.34
CA MET A 483 -23.37 2.77 35.05
C MET A 483 -24.19 2.00 33.99
N VAL A 484 -23.97 0.68 33.88
CA VAL A 484 -24.74 -0.20 32.97
C VAL A 484 -26.22 -0.21 33.34
N ARG A 485 -26.54 -0.24 34.64
CA ARG A 485 -27.92 -0.19 35.14
C ARG A 485 -28.60 1.16 34.90
N GLN A 486 -27.90 2.27 35.13
CA GLN A 486 -28.42 3.61 34.81
C GLN A 486 -28.73 3.73 33.32
N PHE A 487 -27.83 3.23 32.45
CA PHE A 487 -28.06 3.18 31.00
C PHE A 487 -29.28 2.32 30.62
N LEU A 488 -29.42 1.11 31.18
CA LEU A 488 -30.58 0.23 30.98
C LEU A 488 -31.91 0.84 31.46
N ASN A 489 -31.87 1.69 32.48
CA ASN A 489 -33.04 2.38 33.03
C ASN A 489 -33.39 3.70 32.30
N GLU A 490 -32.67 4.07 31.24
CA GLU A 490 -32.73 5.40 30.59
C GLU A 490 -32.42 6.58 31.54
N GLU A 491 -31.68 6.32 32.62
CA GLU A 491 -31.23 7.33 33.58
C GLU A 491 -29.98 8.07 33.08
N THR A 492 -29.73 9.29 33.58
CA THR A 492 -28.48 10.01 33.29
C THR A 492 -27.31 9.29 33.94
N VAL A 493 -26.44 8.67 33.14
CA VAL A 493 -25.27 7.94 33.63
C VAL A 493 -24.29 8.89 34.36
N GLU A 494 -24.16 8.72 35.67
CA GLU A 494 -23.19 9.46 36.48
C GLU A 494 -21.79 8.84 36.30
N THR A 495 -20.86 9.61 35.74
CA THR A 495 -19.47 9.16 35.53
C THR A 495 -18.54 9.68 36.64
N PRO A 496 -17.66 8.83 37.21
CA PRO A 496 -16.77 9.26 38.27
C PRO A 496 -15.73 10.29 37.80
N SER A 497 -15.45 11.27 38.65
CA SER A 497 -14.74 12.51 38.28
C SER A 497 -13.20 12.45 38.39
N SER A 498 -12.62 11.28 38.73
CA SER A 498 -11.17 11.09 38.79
C SER A 498 -10.79 9.62 38.55
N ILE A 499 -9.87 9.38 37.61
CA ILE A 499 -9.41 8.04 37.20
C ILE A 499 -8.23 7.54 38.06
N GLY A 500 -7.66 8.39 38.92
CA GLY A 500 -6.50 8.05 39.76
C GLY A 500 -5.17 7.99 38.98
N THR A 501 -4.12 7.54 39.66
CA THR A 501 -2.79 7.29 39.08
C THR A 501 -2.19 6.08 39.74
N TYR A 502 -1.80 5.08 38.94
CA TYR A 502 -1.29 3.79 39.42
C TYR A 502 0.18 3.63 39.03
N SER A 503 0.94 2.88 39.83
CA SER A 503 2.32 2.51 39.56
C SER A 503 2.43 1.07 39.07
N TYR A 504 3.58 0.71 38.48
CA TYR A 504 3.86 -0.65 38.05
C TYR A 504 3.83 -1.66 39.22
N ASP A 505 4.18 -1.22 40.43
CA ASP A 505 4.15 -2.05 41.65
C ASP A 505 2.70 -2.34 42.13
N ASP A 506 1.71 -1.53 41.74
CA ASP A 506 0.29 -1.77 42.05
C ASP A 506 -0.34 -2.83 41.13
N ILE A 507 0.33 -3.16 40.01
CA ILE A 507 -0.15 -4.08 38.97
C ILE A 507 0.58 -5.42 39.05
N LEU A 508 1.91 -5.39 39.22
CA LEU A 508 2.74 -6.59 39.31
C LEU A 508 2.31 -7.48 40.49
N GLY A 509 2.19 -8.78 40.22
CA GLY A 509 1.70 -9.73 41.21
C GLY A 509 0.19 -9.67 41.46
N THR A 510 -0.59 -8.96 40.63
CA THR A 510 -2.06 -9.15 40.55
C THR A 510 -2.37 -10.58 40.10
N THR A 511 -3.43 -11.18 40.65
CA THR A 511 -3.66 -12.63 40.52
C THR A 511 -5.10 -12.96 40.19
N PHE A 512 -5.30 -13.93 39.31
CA PHE A 512 -6.60 -14.41 38.87
C PHE A 512 -6.74 -15.93 39.09
N ARG A 513 -7.96 -16.44 38.92
CA ARG A 513 -8.32 -17.85 39.05
C ARG A 513 -8.73 -18.41 37.69
N LEU A 514 -8.04 -19.43 37.22
CA LEU A 514 -8.45 -20.23 36.07
C LEU A 514 -9.48 -21.27 36.52
N VAL A 515 -10.58 -21.35 35.80
CA VAL A 515 -11.60 -22.40 35.93
C VAL A 515 -11.70 -23.14 34.60
N ASN A 516 -11.83 -24.47 34.63
CA ASN A 516 -12.06 -25.25 33.42
C ASN A 516 -13.55 -25.24 33.08
N SER A 517 -13.91 -24.96 31.82
CA SER A 517 -15.30 -24.96 31.35
C SER A 517 -16.02 -26.29 31.65
N ALA A 518 -15.32 -27.42 31.59
CA ALA A 518 -15.88 -28.74 31.87
C ALA A 518 -16.26 -28.94 33.35
N ASP A 519 -15.63 -28.22 34.28
CA ASP A 519 -15.88 -28.35 35.72
C ASP A 519 -17.09 -27.53 36.19
N CYS A 520 -17.66 -26.68 35.32
CA CYS A 520 -18.92 -25.98 35.59
C CYS A 520 -20.16 -26.90 35.47
N TYR A 521 -19.98 -28.16 35.07
CA TYR A 521 -21.04 -29.14 34.85
C TYR A 521 -21.03 -30.24 35.91
N GLU A 522 -22.21 -30.60 36.42
CA GLU A 522 -22.40 -31.70 37.36
C GLU A 522 -23.27 -32.79 36.74
N TYR A 523 -22.85 -34.06 36.85
CA TYR A 523 -23.58 -35.19 36.28
C TYR A 523 -24.84 -35.51 37.09
N ASP A 524 -26.01 -35.46 36.44
CA ASP A 524 -27.27 -35.86 37.04
C ASP A 524 -27.54 -37.35 36.80
N SER A 525 -27.29 -38.16 37.83
CA SER A 525 -27.53 -39.60 37.78
C SER A 525 -29.00 -40.03 37.64
N GLN A 526 -29.98 -39.14 37.85
CA GLN A 526 -31.41 -39.45 37.67
C GLN A 526 -31.82 -39.33 36.20
N TYR A 527 -31.31 -38.31 35.51
CA TYR A 527 -31.64 -38.01 34.11
C TYR A 527 -30.55 -38.44 33.11
N GLN A 528 -29.41 -38.91 33.58
CA GLN A 528 -28.22 -39.33 32.82
C GLN A 528 -27.55 -38.23 31.97
N VAL A 529 -27.90 -36.96 32.21
CA VAL A 529 -27.37 -35.77 31.53
C VAL A 529 -26.45 -34.95 32.43
N TRP A 530 -25.66 -34.07 31.81
CA TRP A 530 -24.85 -33.10 32.54
C TRP A 530 -25.56 -31.75 32.67
N LYS A 531 -25.75 -31.29 33.91
CA LYS A 531 -26.42 -30.01 34.21
C LYS A 531 -25.41 -28.90 34.47
N ASP A 532 -25.61 -27.77 33.80
CA ASP A 532 -24.84 -26.54 34.03
C ASP A 532 -25.07 -26.02 35.46
N LYS A 533 -24.00 -25.65 36.15
CA LYS A 533 -24.02 -25.06 37.50
C LYS A 533 -23.44 -23.64 37.53
N SER A 534 -23.21 -23.01 36.38
CA SER A 534 -22.66 -21.65 36.28
C SER A 534 -23.50 -20.60 37.00
N ASP A 535 -24.84 -20.76 37.02
CA ASP A 535 -25.76 -19.85 37.73
C ASP A 535 -25.82 -20.11 39.26
N ASN A 536 -25.13 -21.14 39.78
CA ASN A 536 -25.11 -21.46 41.20
C ASN A 536 -23.90 -20.79 41.89
N GLU A 537 -24.14 -19.63 42.53
CA GLU A 537 -23.08 -18.87 43.22
C GLU A 537 -22.24 -19.70 44.21
N ASP A 538 -22.88 -20.55 45.03
CA ASP A 538 -22.21 -21.35 46.07
C ASP A 538 -21.37 -22.50 45.51
N TYR A 539 -21.68 -22.96 44.29
CA TYR A 539 -20.88 -23.90 43.53
C TYR A 539 -19.69 -23.18 42.91
N MET A 540 -19.96 -22.10 42.16
CA MET A 540 -18.93 -21.33 41.46
C MET A 540 -17.92 -20.69 42.42
N LYS A 541 -18.31 -20.20 43.59
CA LYS A 541 -17.36 -19.69 44.62
C LYS A 541 -16.36 -20.77 45.08
N LYS A 542 -16.81 -22.02 45.26
CA LYS A 542 -15.92 -23.13 45.62
C LYS A 542 -15.01 -23.53 44.46
N LEU A 543 -15.55 -23.53 43.24
CA LEU A 543 -14.80 -23.86 42.03
C LEU A 543 -13.68 -22.83 41.77
N VAL A 544 -14.01 -21.53 41.78
CA VAL A 544 -13.06 -20.42 41.64
C VAL A 544 -12.00 -20.41 42.75
N ALA A 545 -12.37 -20.67 44.01
CA ALA A 545 -11.41 -20.72 45.12
C ALA A 545 -10.36 -21.86 44.98
N ASN A 546 -10.78 -23.00 44.42
CA ASN A 546 -9.92 -24.13 44.09
C ASN A 546 -9.17 -23.96 42.75
N GLY A 547 -9.59 -23.02 41.91
CA GLY A 547 -9.04 -22.74 40.59
C GLY A 547 -7.56 -22.36 40.62
N GLU A 548 -6.85 -22.70 39.54
CA GLU A 548 -5.42 -22.47 39.40
C GLU A 548 -5.09 -20.98 39.36
N LYS A 549 -3.92 -20.61 39.87
CA LYS A 549 -3.57 -19.21 40.09
C LYS A 549 -2.74 -18.65 38.95
N LEU A 550 -3.36 -17.78 38.15
CA LEU A 550 -2.69 -16.95 37.15
C LEU A 550 -2.10 -15.70 37.81
N THR A 551 -0.92 -15.24 37.40
CA THR A 551 -0.25 -14.06 38.00
C THR A 551 0.38 -13.15 36.95
N ILE A 552 0.20 -11.82 37.07
CA ILE A 552 0.91 -10.85 36.22
C ILE A 552 2.37 -10.74 36.67
N THR A 553 3.30 -11.23 35.85
CA THR A 553 4.75 -11.28 36.13
C THR A 553 5.56 -10.18 35.44
N GLY A 554 4.99 -9.49 34.45
CA GLY A 554 5.65 -8.41 33.72
C GLY A 554 4.72 -7.32 33.21
N ILE A 555 5.33 -6.18 32.85
CA ILE A 555 4.68 -5.06 32.17
C ILE A 555 5.59 -4.63 31.01
N VAL A 556 5.04 -4.60 29.80
CA VAL A 556 5.73 -4.26 28.55
C VAL A 556 5.00 -3.12 27.84
N GLN A 557 5.73 -2.35 27.04
CA GLN A 557 5.19 -1.26 26.22
C GLN A 557 5.79 -1.36 24.81
N PRO A 558 5.02 -1.10 23.73
CA PRO A 558 5.58 -0.95 22.40
C PRO A 558 6.78 0.01 22.38
N SER A 559 7.82 -0.34 21.64
CA SER A 559 9.01 0.51 21.50
C SER A 559 8.62 1.81 20.80
N PRO A 560 9.15 2.99 21.19
CA PRO A 560 8.72 4.29 20.66
C PRO A 560 8.85 4.46 19.15
N ASP A 561 9.76 3.70 18.51
CA ASP A 561 10.01 3.72 17.07
C ASP A 561 9.33 2.55 16.31
N SER A 562 8.58 1.67 16.97
CA SER A 562 7.92 0.51 16.31
C SER A 562 6.77 1.00 15.42
N ALA A 563 6.74 0.56 14.16
CA ALA A 563 5.67 0.90 13.21
C ALA A 563 4.42 0.03 13.42
N ALA A 564 4.59 -1.10 14.11
CA ALA A 564 3.57 -2.13 14.36
C ALA A 564 3.66 -2.63 15.82
N SER A 565 2.64 -3.32 16.30
CA SER A 565 2.53 -3.87 17.65
C SER A 565 1.85 -5.24 17.62
N ALA A 566 2.66 -6.31 17.57
CA ALA A 566 2.17 -7.69 17.44
C ALA A 566 1.32 -8.21 18.63
N LEU A 567 1.31 -7.52 19.78
CA LEU A 567 0.50 -7.84 20.96
C LEU A 567 -0.54 -6.73 21.22
N THR A 568 -1.79 -7.12 21.43
CA THR A 568 -2.88 -6.20 21.77
C THR A 568 -2.72 -5.63 23.19
N ALA A 569 -2.99 -4.34 23.38
CA ALA A 569 -2.91 -3.70 24.70
C ALA A 569 -3.94 -4.29 25.67
N GLY A 570 -3.48 -4.84 26.78
CA GLY A 570 -4.27 -5.68 27.69
C GLY A 570 -3.41 -6.74 28.39
N ILE A 571 -4.05 -7.67 29.10
CA ILE A 571 -3.38 -8.78 29.78
C ILE A 571 -3.15 -9.90 28.78
N ASN A 572 -1.89 -10.15 28.44
CA ASN A 572 -1.50 -11.14 27.46
C ASN A 572 -1.03 -12.42 28.18
N TYR A 573 -1.50 -13.59 27.71
CA TYR A 573 -1.16 -14.90 28.27
C TYR A 573 -0.52 -15.80 27.20
N PRO A 574 0.42 -16.69 27.56
CA PRO A 574 1.08 -17.56 26.58
C PRO A 574 0.14 -18.65 26.06
N ALA A 575 0.31 -19.06 24.80
CA ALA A 575 -0.42 -20.18 24.17
C ALA A 575 -0.33 -21.51 24.96
N SER A 576 0.66 -21.67 25.83
CA SER A 576 0.76 -22.78 26.77
C SER A 576 -0.39 -22.84 27.79
N LEU A 577 -1.05 -21.72 28.10
CA LEU A 577 -2.27 -21.69 28.91
C LEU A 577 -3.44 -22.37 28.19
N THR A 578 -3.68 -22.02 26.92
CA THR A 578 -4.73 -22.62 26.09
C THR A 578 -4.50 -24.13 25.94
N ARG A 579 -3.26 -24.56 25.71
CA ARG A 579 -2.88 -25.99 25.69
C ARG A 579 -3.17 -26.69 27.01
N HIS A 580 -2.83 -26.07 28.15
CA HIS A 580 -3.11 -26.62 29.49
C HIS A 580 -4.61 -26.76 29.75
N VAL A 581 -5.44 -25.77 29.40
CA VAL A 581 -6.90 -25.84 29.51
C VAL A 581 -7.48 -27.00 28.72
N VAL A 582 -7.03 -27.20 27.46
CA VAL A 582 -7.46 -28.34 26.62
C VAL A 582 -7.04 -29.68 27.21
N GLU A 583 -5.81 -29.79 27.72
CA GLU A 583 -5.32 -31.02 28.35
C GLU A 583 -6.07 -31.37 29.64
N GLU A 584 -6.43 -30.38 30.47
CA GLU A 584 -7.28 -30.61 31.65
C GLU A 584 -8.73 -30.92 31.25
N ALA A 585 -9.31 -30.24 30.26
CA ALA A 585 -10.66 -30.52 29.77
C ALA A 585 -10.78 -31.98 29.30
N LYS A 586 -9.77 -32.49 28.58
CA LYS A 586 -9.66 -33.90 28.15
C LYS A 586 -9.68 -34.91 29.30
N LYS A 587 -9.32 -34.50 30.53
CA LYS A 587 -9.35 -35.35 31.73
C LYS A 587 -10.70 -35.32 32.43
N SER A 588 -11.56 -34.34 32.15
CA SER A 588 -12.91 -34.27 32.72
C SER A 588 -13.81 -35.38 32.17
N GLU A 589 -14.76 -35.85 32.99
CA GLU A 589 -15.57 -37.01 32.65
C GLU A 589 -16.63 -36.69 31.59
N ILE A 590 -17.16 -35.46 31.59
CA ILE A 590 -18.10 -34.96 30.57
C ILE A 590 -17.49 -34.96 29.16
N VAL A 591 -16.23 -34.52 29.04
CA VAL A 591 -15.50 -34.52 27.76
C VAL A 591 -15.20 -35.95 27.31
N LYS A 592 -14.77 -36.83 28.22
CA LYS A 592 -14.58 -38.26 27.89
C LYS A 592 -15.87 -38.93 27.44
N GLN A 593 -17.00 -38.62 28.07
CA GLN A 593 -18.30 -39.16 27.68
C GLN A 593 -18.69 -38.65 26.28
N GLN A 594 -18.50 -37.35 26.01
CA GLN A 594 -18.78 -36.79 24.69
C GLN A 594 -17.88 -37.40 23.60
N MET A 595 -16.57 -37.55 23.87
CA MET A 595 -15.62 -38.18 22.95
C MET A 595 -15.82 -39.70 22.76
N ALA A 596 -16.53 -40.37 23.68
CA ALA A 596 -16.77 -41.82 23.60
C ALA A 596 -17.89 -42.17 22.60
N ASP A 597 -18.85 -41.27 22.38
CA ASP A 597 -19.92 -41.41 21.41
C ASP A 597 -20.16 -40.07 20.70
N SER A 598 -19.66 -39.95 19.46
CA SER A 598 -19.80 -38.74 18.65
C SER A 598 -21.19 -38.53 18.08
N SER A 599 -22.10 -39.51 18.23
CA SER A 599 -23.50 -39.42 17.80
C SER A 599 -24.40 -38.80 18.87
N ILE A 600 -24.03 -38.89 20.16
CA ILE A 600 -24.91 -38.54 21.29
C ILE A 600 -24.47 -37.24 21.96
N ASP A 601 -25.41 -36.33 22.18
CA ASP A 601 -25.24 -35.09 22.94
C ASP A 601 -25.24 -35.37 24.46
N VAL A 602 -24.16 -35.02 25.17
CA VAL A 602 -24.05 -35.27 26.63
C VAL A 602 -24.95 -34.38 27.51
N PHE A 603 -25.51 -33.30 26.96
CA PHE A 603 -26.41 -32.40 27.68
C PHE A 603 -27.88 -32.87 27.61
N THR A 604 -28.25 -33.62 26.58
CA THR A 604 -29.63 -34.10 26.33
C THR A 604 -29.76 -35.63 26.34
N ASN A 605 -28.64 -36.36 26.21
CA ASN A 605 -28.56 -37.81 26.05
C ASN A 605 -29.34 -38.34 24.82
N GLN A 606 -29.38 -37.55 23.75
CA GLN A 606 -30.06 -37.83 22.47
C GLN A 606 -29.08 -37.79 21.28
N GLU A 607 -29.46 -38.34 20.12
CA GLU A 607 -28.62 -38.27 18.91
C GLU A 607 -28.62 -36.85 18.31
N PHE A 608 -27.44 -36.37 17.89
CA PHE A 608 -27.31 -35.08 17.21
C PHE A 608 -28.14 -35.08 15.91
N GLY A 609 -29.06 -34.11 15.80
CA GLY A 609 -29.94 -33.96 14.63
C GLY A 609 -31.22 -34.80 14.66
N THR A 610 -31.45 -35.64 15.68
CA THR A 610 -32.79 -36.21 15.90
C THR A 610 -33.66 -35.24 16.69
N VAL A 611 -34.58 -34.56 16.02
CA VAL A 611 -35.70 -33.86 16.69
C VAL A 611 -36.69 -34.93 17.15
N ASP A 612 -36.49 -35.44 18.37
CA ASP A 612 -37.35 -36.47 18.92
C ASP A 612 -38.68 -35.87 19.39
N GLN A 613 -39.80 -36.36 18.85
CA GLN A 613 -41.14 -35.98 19.32
C GLN A 613 -41.46 -36.54 20.72
N ASN A 614 -40.58 -37.38 21.28
CA ASN A 614 -40.71 -38.00 22.60
C ASN A 614 -39.72 -37.49 23.65
N SER A 615 -39.15 -36.28 23.50
CA SER A 615 -38.67 -35.50 24.68
C SER A 615 -39.85 -34.99 25.50
N GLY A 616 -40.73 -35.91 25.91
CA GLY A 616 -41.87 -35.65 26.75
C GLY A 616 -41.38 -35.27 28.14
N LEU A 617 -41.68 -34.02 28.52
CA LEU A 617 -41.89 -33.65 29.91
C LEU A 617 -42.58 -34.80 30.67
N ASP A 618 -42.10 -35.08 31.88
CA ASP A 618 -42.71 -36.10 32.73
C ASP A 618 -44.13 -35.68 33.13
N MET A 619 -45.12 -36.12 32.35
CA MET A 619 -46.53 -35.72 32.46
C MET A 619 -47.11 -36.03 33.85
N ASP A 620 -46.55 -37.02 34.55
CA ASP A 620 -46.92 -37.41 35.91
C ASP A 620 -46.62 -36.30 36.95
N SER A 621 -45.72 -35.36 36.65
CA SER A 621 -45.44 -34.19 37.51
C SER A 621 -46.44 -33.03 37.32
N PHE A 622 -47.18 -33.01 36.20
CA PHE A 622 -48.09 -31.93 35.83
C PHE A 622 -49.56 -32.20 36.13
N ILE A 623 -49.92 -33.42 36.57
CA ILE A 623 -51.30 -33.79 36.93
C ILE A 623 -51.35 -34.23 38.39
N THR A 624 -52.04 -33.47 39.24
CA THR A 624 -52.29 -33.83 40.63
C THR A 624 -53.70 -34.38 40.78
N VAL A 625 -53.85 -35.51 41.47
CA VAL A 625 -55.16 -36.12 41.76
C VAL A 625 -55.57 -35.84 43.20
N ASP A 626 -56.72 -35.20 43.38
CA ASP A 626 -57.34 -34.93 44.68
C ASP A 626 -58.05 -36.20 45.17
N GLU A 627 -57.36 -36.99 46.01
CA GLU A 627 -57.83 -38.28 46.52
C GLU A 627 -59.19 -38.16 47.26
N ASP A 628 -59.42 -37.08 48.00
CA ASP A 628 -60.66 -36.84 48.74
C ASP A 628 -61.84 -36.58 47.77
N LYS A 629 -61.66 -35.77 46.72
CA LYS A 629 -62.69 -35.60 45.69
C LYS A 629 -62.94 -36.88 44.92
N LEU A 630 -61.87 -37.59 44.52
CA LEU A 630 -61.97 -38.85 43.79
C LEU A 630 -62.76 -39.89 44.62
N GLN A 631 -62.50 -40.00 45.92
CA GLN A 631 -63.25 -40.91 46.80
C GLN A 631 -64.73 -40.54 46.91
N ASN A 632 -65.07 -39.25 47.00
CA ASN A 632 -66.46 -38.79 47.08
C ASN A 632 -67.23 -38.91 45.76
N ALA A 633 -66.52 -38.98 44.63
CA ALA A 633 -67.13 -39.18 43.31
C ALA A 633 -67.72 -40.60 43.13
N PHE A 634 -67.29 -41.60 43.89
CA PHE A 634 -67.78 -42.99 43.78
C PHE A 634 -68.78 -43.35 44.89
N GLN A 635 -70.04 -43.56 44.54
CA GLN A 635 -71.10 -44.02 45.43
C GLN A 635 -71.52 -45.45 45.09
N PHE A 636 -71.61 -46.33 46.09
CA PHE A 636 -71.92 -47.75 45.91
C PHE A 636 -73.34 -48.07 46.40
N ASP A 637 -74.10 -48.87 45.64
CA ASP A 637 -75.37 -49.43 46.12
C ASP A 637 -75.15 -50.87 46.62
N ASP A 638 -75.13 -51.02 47.95
CA ASP A 638 -74.97 -52.31 48.64
C ASP A 638 -76.00 -53.38 48.19
N SER A 639 -77.16 -52.99 47.67
CA SER A 639 -78.19 -53.92 47.21
C SER A 639 -77.88 -54.49 45.82
N ALA A 640 -77.32 -53.67 44.92
CA ALA A 640 -76.98 -54.05 43.56
C ALA A 640 -75.70 -54.91 43.48
N LEU A 641 -74.69 -54.63 44.32
CA LEU A 641 -73.45 -55.42 44.38
C LEU A 641 -73.72 -56.92 44.58
N SER A 642 -74.73 -57.28 45.37
CA SER A 642 -75.04 -58.68 45.71
C SER A 642 -75.41 -59.56 44.50
N GLY A 643 -75.88 -58.97 43.39
CA GLY A 643 -76.17 -59.67 42.14
C GLY A 643 -74.97 -59.79 41.20
N ALA A 644 -74.12 -58.76 41.15
CA ALA A 644 -73.04 -58.62 40.17
C ALA A 644 -71.92 -59.68 40.32
N PHE A 645 -71.63 -60.14 41.54
CA PHE A 645 -70.55 -61.10 41.81
C PHE A 645 -70.88 -62.59 41.55
N SER A 646 -71.93 -62.89 40.78
CA SER A 646 -72.47 -64.25 40.62
C SER A 646 -72.33 -64.88 39.21
N GLY A 647 -71.61 -64.25 38.29
CA GLY A 647 -71.42 -64.73 36.90
C GLY A 647 -69.99 -64.62 36.38
N ASP A 648 -69.63 -65.54 35.47
CA ASP A 648 -68.29 -65.73 34.88
C ASP A 648 -67.95 -64.70 33.77
N SER A 649 -68.20 -63.41 34.05
CA SER A 649 -68.04 -62.31 33.10
C SER A 649 -67.47 -61.05 33.74
N MET A 650 -66.37 -61.19 34.48
CA MET A 650 -65.51 -60.07 34.88
C MET A 650 -64.28 -60.00 33.98
N ASN A 651 -64.49 -59.51 32.76
CA ASN A 651 -63.44 -58.85 31.99
C ASN A 651 -63.93 -57.43 31.70
N LEU A 652 -63.93 -56.60 32.75
CA LEU A 652 -64.25 -55.18 32.66
C LEU A 652 -63.05 -54.48 32.01
N ASP A 653 -63.06 -54.46 30.68
CA ASP A 653 -62.05 -53.80 29.89
C ASP A 653 -62.33 -52.30 29.86
N PHE A 654 -61.80 -51.58 30.85
CA PHE A 654 -61.93 -50.13 30.94
C PHE A 654 -61.11 -49.39 29.86
N SER A 655 -60.28 -50.06 29.06
CA SER A 655 -59.48 -49.39 28.03
C SER A 655 -60.36 -48.67 27.00
N SER A 656 -61.56 -49.18 26.69
CA SER A 656 -62.50 -48.49 25.80
C SER A 656 -63.06 -47.19 26.39
N ALA A 657 -63.19 -47.08 27.71
CA ALA A 657 -63.66 -45.86 28.37
C ALA A 657 -62.62 -44.71 28.28
N PHE A 658 -61.33 -45.05 28.21
CA PHE A 658 -60.24 -44.09 27.99
C PHE A 658 -59.87 -43.90 26.51
N ALA A 659 -60.17 -44.88 25.65
CA ALA A 659 -59.85 -44.83 24.22
C ALA A 659 -60.60 -43.71 23.47
N ASP A 660 -61.89 -43.49 23.76
CA ASP A 660 -62.66 -42.42 23.12
C ASP A 660 -62.22 -41.01 23.59
N ALA A 661 -61.76 -40.88 24.84
CA ALA A 661 -61.33 -39.60 25.43
C ALA A 661 -60.07 -39.02 24.75
N GLY A 662 -59.19 -39.86 24.21
CA GLY A 662 -58.03 -39.41 23.42
C GLY A 662 -58.38 -38.90 22.02
N SER A 663 -59.65 -39.01 21.58
CA SER A 663 -60.09 -38.66 20.22
C SER A 663 -60.91 -37.36 20.12
N SER A 664 -61.26 -36.73 21.24
CA SER A 664 -62.20 -35.61 21.31
C SER A 664 -61.60 -34.24 21.67
N MET A 665 -60.28 -34.14 21.91
CA MET A 665 -59.58 -32.88 22.17
C MET A 665 -59.50 -31.99 20.92
N ASP A 666 -60.57 -31.24 20.65
CA ASP A 666 -60.61 -30.24 19.58
C ASP A 666 -60.09 -28.87 20.07
N LEU A 667 -58.76 -28.75 20.10
CA LEU A 667 -58.07 -27.50 20.44
C LEU A 667 -58.17 -26.43 19.33
N ALA A 668 -58.75 -26.73 18.16
CA ALA A 668 -58.77 -25.80 17.02
C ALA A 668 -59.66 -24.56 17.23
N GLY A 669 -60.53 -24.58 18.24
CA GLY A 669 -61.36 -23.44 18.67
C GLY A 669 -60.91 -22.77 19.99
N ALA A 670 -59.80 -23.21 20.58
CA ALA A 670 -59.37 -22.82 21.93
C ALA A 670 -58.79 -21.41 22.05
N ILE A 671 -58.29 -20.84 20.94
CA ILE A 671 -57.55 -19.57 20.93
C ILE A 671 -58.40 -18.52 20.23
N ASP A 672 -58.90 -17.54 20.99
CA ASP A 672 -59.63 -16.40 20.43
C ASP A 672 -58.67 -15.27 20.09
N LEU A 673 -58.13 -15.34 18.86
CA LEU A 673 -57.24 -14.34 18.28
C LEU A 673 -57.86 -12.93 18.23
N SER A 674 -59.17 -12.77 18.42
CA SER A 674 -59.83 -11.45 18.45
C SER A 674 -59.75 -10.74 19.81
N GLN A 675 -59.36 -11.45 20.88
CA GLN A 675 -59.19 -10.89 22.23
C GLN A 675 -57.73 -10.53 22.57
N ILE A 676 -56.77 -10.84 21.70
CA ILE A 676 -55.35 -10.48 21.88
C ILE A 676 -55.17 -8.98 21.57
N SER A 677 -55.13 -8.14 22.62
CA SER A 677 -55.05 -6.69 22.48
C SER A 677 -53.61 -6.19 22.50
N LEU A 678 -53.00 -6.04 21.33
CA LEU A 678 -51.68 -5.42 21.18
C LEU A 678 -51.75 -3.90 21.46
N ASN A 679 -50.96 -3.41 22.41
CA ASN A 679 -51.05 -2.04 22.94
C ASN A 679 -49.78 -1.22 22.64
N PHE A 680 -49.77 -0.55 21.51
CA PHE A 680 -48.63 0.22 20.99
C PHE A 680 -48.42 1.61 21.62
N ASN A 681 -49.06 1.91 22.76
CA ASN A 681 -48.98 3.22 23.42
C ASN A 681 -47.59 3.56 24.01
N GLY A 682 -46.65 2.60 24.03
CA GLY A 682 -45.27 2.77 24.52
C GLY A 682 -44.23 3.13 23.46
N LEU A 683 -44.62 3.30 22.19
CA LEU A 683 -43.68 3.75 21.16
C LEU A 683 -43.14 5.16 21.47
N PRO A 684 -41.83 5.43 21.32
CA PRO A 684 -41.28 6.76 21.53
C PRO A 684 -41.98 7.77 20.61
N GLN A 685 -42.29 8.97 21.12
CA GLN A 685 -42.95 10.00 20.33
C GLN A 685 -42.03 10.42 19.17
N LEU A 686 -42.43 10.05 17.95
CA LEU A 686 -41.80 10.52 16.72
C LEU A 686 -41.77 12.05 16.72
N ASP A 687 -40.58 12.64 16.66
CA ASP A 687 -40.42 14.08 16.45
C ASP A 687 -40.78 14.44 15.00
N LEU A 688 -42.07 14.67 14.81
CA LEU A 688 -42.68 15.02 13.52
C LEU A 688 -42.41 16.48 13.12
N GLY A 689 -41.62 17.23 13.89
CA GLY A 689 -41.22 18.60 13.57
C GLY A 689 -40.54 18.75 12.21
N GLN A 690 -39.83 17.72 11.73
CA GLN A 690 -39.16 17.76 10.42
C GLN A 690 -40.07 17.46 9.22
N ILE A 691 -41.21 16.78 9.40
CA ILE A 691 -42.17 16.58 8.29
C ILE A 691 -43.06 17.83 8.14
N LEU A 692 -43.50 18.39 9.27
CA LEU A 692 -44.42 19.53 9.29
C LEU A 692 -43.77 20.87 8.90
N SER A 693 -42.44 20.99 8.93
CA SER A 693 -41.73 22.21 8.51
C SER A 693 -41.91 22.58 7.02
N GLY A 694 -42.42 21.68 6.18
CA GLY A 694 -42.65 21.94 4.76
C GLY A 694 -44.05 22.48 4.40
N LEU A 695 -44.98 22.55 5.35
CA LEU A 695 -46.40 22.41 5.03
C LEU A 695 -47.34 23.31 5.88
N THR A 696 -47.18 24.63 5.76
CA THR A 696 -48.21 25.63 6.14
C THR A 696 -48.22 26.80 5.15
N LEU A 697 -49.39 27.23 4.66
CA LEU A 697 -49.52 28.23 3.58
C LEU A 697 -49.40 29.68 4.12
N ASN A 698 -48.26 29.98 4.76
CA ASN A 698 -48.00 31.30 5.34
C ASN A 698 -47.71 32.33 4.25
N VAL A 699 -48.75 33.09 3.88
CA VAL A 699 -48.61 34.29 3.05
C VAL A 699 -47.72 35.31 3.78
N SER A 700 -46.56 35.63 3.21
CA SER A 700 -45.63 36.59 3.81
C SER A 700 -46.20 38.01 3.83
N GLU A 701 -46.11 38.70 4.98
CA GLU A 701 -46.53 40.10 5.10
C GLU A 701 -45.76 41.01 4.14
N ASP A 702 -44.46 40.77 3.96
CA ASP A 702 -43.61 41.51 3.03
C ASP A 702 -44.08 41.37 1.58
N GLY A 703 -44.41 40.15 1.14
CA GLY A 703 -44.91 39.90 -0.22
C GLY A 703 -46.29 40.53 -0.48
N MET A 704 -47.13 40.67 0.56
CA MET A 704 -48.37 41.43 0.45
C MET A 704 -48.16 42.94 0.35
N GLN A 705 -47.21 43.50 1.12
CA GLN A 705 -46.85 44.92 1.01
C GLN A 705 -46.28 45.24 -0.37
N GLU A 706 -45.46 44.35 -0.92
CA GLU A 706 -44.88 44.51 -2.26
C GLU A 706 -45.95 44.45 -3.36
N LEU A 707 -46.86 43.45 -3.30
CA LEU A 707 -48.03 43.36 -4.20
C LEU A 707 -48.90 44.64 -4.15
N ALA A 708 -49.18 45.14 -2.95
CA ALA A 708 -50.00 46.34 -2.76
C ALA A 708 -49.29 47.61 -3.27
N SER A 709 -47.97 47.71 -3.06
CA SER A 709 -47.15 48.83 -3.55
C SER A 709 -47.08 48.85 -5.08
N SER A 710 -46.77 47.71 -5.72
CA SER A 710 -46.65 47.63 -7.18
C SER A 710 -47.99 47.85 -7.91
N LEU A 711 -49.12 47.42 -7.33
CA LEU A 711 -50.44 47.76 -7.86
C LEU A 711 -50.72 49.27 -7.81
N MET A 712 -50.28 49.96 -6.76
CA MET A 712 -50.45 51.41 -6.62
C MET A 712 -49.52 52.22 -7.52
N GLU A 713 -48.28 51.81 -7.73
CA GLU A 713 -47.39 52.43 -8.73
C GLU A 713 -47.95 52.29 -10.15
N GLY A 714 -48.47 51.11 -10.50
CA GLY A 714 -49.11 50.88 -11.79
C GLY A 714 -50.38 51.73 -12.00
N TYR A 715 -51.17 51.95 -10.95
CA TYR A 715 -52.35 52.82 -11.01
C TYR A 715 -51.97 54.29 -11.26
N GLN A 716 -50.91 54.79 -10.63
CA GLN A 716 -50.42 56.15 -10.88
C GLN A 716 -49.96 56.34 -12.33
N GLY A 717 -49.37 55.31 -12.94
CA GLY A 717 -49.10 55.28 -14.38
C GLY A 717 -50.37 55.37 -15.22
N TYR A 718 -51.33 54.47 -14.97
CA TYR A 718 -52.61 54.41 -15.69
C TYR A 718 -53.41 55.73 -15.64
N ALA A 719 -53.48 56.36 -14.46
CA ALA A 719 -54.15 57.64 -14.24
C ALA A 719 -53.47 58.82 -14.96
N SER A 720 -52.18 58.72 -15.28
CA SER A 720 -51.45 59.78 -15.99
C SER A 720 -51.76 59.84 -17.50
N GLU A 721 -52.23 58.74 -18.09
CA GLU A 721 -52.55 58.63 -19.53
C GLU A 721 -54.05 58.78 -19.83
N HIS A 722 -54.92 58.73 -18.81
CA HIS A 722 -56.38 58.82 -18.93
C HIS A 722 -56.94 60.11 -18.27
N PRO A 723 -56.87 61.28 -18.93
CA PRO A 723 -57.22 62.58 -18.36
C PRO A 723 -58.74 62.82 -18.16
N GLU A 724 -59.56 61.78 -18.31
CA GLU A 724 -60.99 61.81 -17.99
C GLU A 724 -61.27 61.41 -16.52
N ALA A 725 -60.25 60.91 -15.80
CA ALA A 725 -60.26 60.66 -14.37
C ALA A 725 -60.22 61.99 -13.57
N ASP A 726 -61.38 62.62 -13.39
CA ASP A 726 -61.54 63.69 -12.41
C ASP A 726 -61.48 63.12 -10.97
N TYR A 727 -61.00 63.91 -10.01
CA TYR A 727 -60.82 63.50 -8.60
C TYR A 727 -62.15 63.12 -7.90
N SER A 728 -63.27 63.31 -8.58
CA SER A 728 -64.63 62.95 -8.18
C SER A 728 -65.01 61.48 -8.44
N HIS A 729 -64.31 60.76 -9.34
CA HIS A 729 -64.63 59.37 -9.74
C HIS A 729 -63.51 58.33 -9.48
N LEU A 730 -62.42 58.73 -8.80
CA LEU A 730 -61.25 57.90 -8.49
C LEU A 730 -61.52 56.47 -7.98
N GLN A 731 -62.61 56.23 -7.24
CA GLN A 731 -62.98 54.88 -6.81
C GLN A 731 -63.47 53.96 -7.95
N GLU A 732 -64.22 54.48 -8.92
CA GLU A 732 -64.71 53.72 -10.08
C GLU A 732 -63.56 53.46 -11.08
N ASP A 733 -62.65 54.43 -11.22
CA ASP A 733 -61.45 54.31 -12.06
C ASP A 733 -60.44 53.30 -11.48
N PHE A 734 -60.26 53.24 -10.16
CA PHE A 734 -59.38 52.25 -9.52
C PHE A 734 -59.91 50.81 -9.68
N VAL A 735 -61.23 50.62 -9.59
CA VAL A 735 -61.87 49.31 -9.86
C VAL A 735 -61.72 48.91 -11.32
N SER A 736 -61.80 49.89 -12.25
CA SER A 736 -61.58 49.67 -13.68
C SER A 736 -60.11 49.30 -13.96
N TYR A 737 -59.16 49.96 -13.30
CA TYR A 737 -57.73 49.64 -13.38
C TYR A 737 -57.39 48.26 -12.82
N ILE A 738 -57.90 47.88 -11.63
CA ILE A 738 -57.63 46.55 -11.05
C ILE A 738 -58.08 45.40 -11.97
N ASN A 739 -59.08 45.64 -12.82
CA ASN A 739 -59.53 44.70 -13.83
C ASN A 739 -58.85 44.85 -15.20
N SER A 740 -57.86 45.75 -15.36
CA SER A 740 -57.07 45.89 -16.59
C SER A 740 -56.03 44.78 -16.74
N THR A 741 -55.61 44.54 -17.98
CA THR A 741 -54.60 43.52 -18.31
C THR A 741 -53.26 43.79 -17.60
N GLU A 742 -52.88 45.05 -17.41
CA GLU A 742 -51.67 45.44 -16.69
C GLU A 742 -51.73 45.05 -15.21
N ALA A 743 -52.86 45.35 -14.53
CA ALA A 743 -53.04 45.01 -13.12
C ALA A 743 -53.15 43.49 -12.90
N GLN A 744 -53.81 42.76 -13.81
CA GLN A 744 -53.89 41.30 -13.77
C GLN A 744 -52.51 40.63 -13.94
N GLU A 745 -51.61 41.20 -14.74
CA GLU A 745 -50.22 40.72 -14.84
C GLU A 745 -49.42 40.97 -13.55
N ILE A 746 -49.64 42.10 -12.87
CA ILE A 746 -49.04 42.36 -11.55
C ILE A 746 -49.57 41.36 -10.52
N LEU A 747 -50.89 41.14 -10.47
CA LEU A 747 -51.52 40.12 -9.61
C LEU A 747 -50.94 38.73 -9.90
N ARG A 748 -50.92 38.28 -11.16
CA ARG A 748 -50.38 36.96 -11.56
C ARG A 748 -48.95 36.76 -11.04
N ARG A 749 -48.09 37.74 -11.27
CA ARG A 749 -46.67 37.68 -10.93
C ARG A 749 -46.45 37.56 -9.43
N HIS A 750 -47.10 38.41 -8.63
CA HIS A 750 -46.90 38.40 -7.18
C HIS A 750 -47.70 37.29 -6.47
N ILE A 751 -48.84 36.83 -7.01
CA ILE A 751 -49.57 35.68 -6.48
C ILE A 751 -48.79 34.37 -6.71
N GLN A 752 -48.11 34.21 -7.84
CA GLN A 752 -47.17 33.09 -8.02
C GLN A 752 -46.07 33.10 -6.93
N THR A 753 -45.53 34.28 -6.60
CA THR A 753 -44.58 34.45 -5.49
C THR A 753 -45.20 34.12 -4.13
N ILE A 754 -46.46 34.48 -3.89
CA ILE A 754 -47.17 34.21 -2.63
C ILE A 754 -47.50 32.72 -2.47
N ILE A 755 -47.97 32.03 -3.51
CA ILE A 755 -48.32 30.59 -3.43
C ILE A 755 -47.06 29.73 -3.29
N ALA A 756 -45.96 30.09 -3.97
CA ALA A 756 -44.66 29.48 -3.73
C ALA A 756 -44.14 29.69 -2.29
N GLY A 757 -44.78 30.56 -1.51
CA GLY A 757 -44.43 30.90 -0.13
C GLY A 757 -45.02 30.01 0.97
N GLY A 758 -45.80 28.95 0.67
CA GLY A 758 -46.23 28.03 1.73
C GLY A 758 -47.00 26.77 1.28
N GLY A 759 -47.34 25.89 2.24
CA GLY A 759 -47.81 24.51 1.96
C GLY A 759 -49.01 23.97 2.79
N VAL A 760 -49.28 22.67 2.66
CA VAL A 760 -50.52 21.97 3.08
C VAL A 760 -50.30 21.07 4.31
N SER A 761 -50.74 21.47 5.51
CA SER A 761 -50.41 20.76 6.77
C SER A 761 -51.06 19.39 6.93
N ILE A 762 -50.23 18.35 7.12
CA ILE A 762 -50.63 16.98 7.46
C ILE A 762 -50.46 16.79 8.97
N THR A 763 -51.51 16.44 9.72
CA THR A 763 -51.41 16.34 11.19
C THR A 763 -50.73 15.04 11.65
N GLN A 764 -50.14 15.08 12.85
CA GLN A 764 -49.57 13.90 13.53
C GLN A 764 -50.58 12.74 13.66
N GLU A 765 -51.85 13.06 13.90
CA GLU A 765 -52.95 12.09 14.01
C GLU A 765 -53.23 11.39 12.67
N GLN A 766 -53.20 12.12 11.55
CA GLN A 766 -53.39 11.54 10.21
C GLN A 766 -52.26 10.58 9.82
N ILE A 767 -51.01 10.88 10.23
CA ILE A 767 -49.85 10.00 10.02
C ILE A 767 -49.96 8.74 10.89
N GLN A 768 -50.42 8.87 12.15
CA GLN A 768 -50.69 7.70 13.00
C GLN A 768 -51.80 6.80 12.42
N GLU A 769 -52.84 7.37 11.81
CA GLU A 769 -53.90 6.60 11.16
C GLU A 769 -53.37 5.79 9.95
N LEU A 770 -52.51 6.39 9.11
CA LEU A 770 -51.84 5.66 8.03
C LEU A 770 -51.05 4.46 8.56
N ILE A 771 -50.21 4.70 9.58
CA ILE A 771 -49.35 3.66 10.17
C ILE A 771 -50.21 2.50 10.68
N GLN A 772 -51.33 2.77 11.37
CA GLN A 772 -52.26 1.72 11.82
C GLN A 772 -52.90 0.95 10.66
N ARG A 773 -53.29 1.63 9.56
CA ARG A 773 -53.84 0.97 8.36
C ARG A 773 -52.81 0.03 7.72
N ILE A 774 -51.56 0.46 7.60
CA ILE A 774 -50.45 -0.35 7.05
C ILE A 774 -50.18 -1.58 7.94
N PHE A 775 -50.01 -1.40 9.26
CA PHE A 775 -49.72 -2.52 10.17
C PHE A 775 -50.83 -3.57 10.20
N LYS A 776 -52.09 -3.15 10.09
CA LYS A 776 -53.23 -4.07 10.02
C LYS A 776 -53.24 -4.91 8.74
N GLY A 777 -52.81 -4.33 7.61
CA GLY A 777 -52.63 -5.06 6.36
C GLY A 777 -51.42 -6.01 6.41
N TYR A 778 -50.33 -5.58 7.03
CA TYR A 778 -49.13 -6.39 7.24
C TYR A 778 -49.41 -7.65 8.06
N GLN A 779 -50.20 -7.54 9.13
CA GLN A 779 -50.61 -8.69 9.94
C GLN A 779 -51.33 -9.76 9.10
N ALA A 780 -52.20 -9.36 8.17
CA ALA A 780 -52.88 -10.28 7.26
C ALA A 780 -51.92 -10.91 6.22
N TYR A 781 -50.90 -10.16 5.79
CA TYR A 781 -49.87 -10.64 4.86
C TYR A 781 -48.93 -11.69 5.49
N LEU A 782 -48.47 -11.47 6.73
CA LEU A 782 -47.66 -12.46 7.47
C LEU A 782 -48.37 -13.82 7.58
N ILE A 783 -49.65 -13.79 7.97
CA ILE A 783 -50.49 -15.00 8.09
C ILE A 783 -50.69 -15.69 6.72
N LYS A 784 -50.78 -14.92 5.64
CA LYS A 784 -50.98 -15.41 4.25
C LYS A 784 -49.73 -16.07 3.67
N MET A 785 -48.53 -15.60 4.04
CA MET A 785 -47.24 -16.16 3.60
C MET A 785 -46.64 -17.20 4.56
N GLY A 786 -47.19 -17.34 5.77
CA GLY A 786 -46.71 -18.30 6.76
C GLY A 786 -45.39 -17.89 7.42
N TYR A 787 -45.10 -16.59 7.45
CA TYR A 787 -43.89 -16.04 8.05
C TYR A 787 -44.02 -16.04 9.58
N THR A 788 -43.07 -16.70 10.26
CA THR A 788 -43.10 -16.94 11.72
C THR A 788 -41.86 -16.42 12.45
N ASP A 789 -40.85 -15.94 11.72
CA ASP A 789 -39.57 -15.47 12.29
C ASP A 789 -39.66 -13.96 12.64
N PRO A 790 -39.58 -13.57 13.93
CA PRO A 790 -39.62 -12.18 14.35
C PRO A 790 -38.36 -11.38 13.97
N GLU A 791 -37.21 -12.04 13.80
CA GLU A 791 -35.93 -11.37 13.52
C GLU A 791 -35.86 -10.83 12.08
N GLN A 792 -36.69 -11.36 11.18
CA GLN A 792 -36.83 -10.90 9.80
C GLN A 792 -37.97 -9.87 9.60
N PHE A 793 -38.48 -9.26 10.67
CA PHE A 793 -39.52 -8.22 10.61
C PHE A 793 -39.20 -7.12 9.58
N ASP A 794 -37.96 -6.63 9.53
CA ASP A 794 -37.53 -5.59 8.58
C ASP A 794 -37.64 -6.06 7.12
N ALA A 795 -37.27 -7.31 6.83
CA ALA A 795 -37.33 -7.89 5.49
C ALA A 795 -38.78 -8.14 5.07
N TYR A 796 -39.59 -8.75 5.93
CA TYR A 796 -40.99 -9.07 5.63
C TYR A 796 -41.86 -7.82 5.53
N LEU A 797 -41.61 -6.78 6.33
CA LEU A 797 -42.32 -5.51 6.24
C LEU A 797 -41.88 -4.71 5.01
N ALA A 798 -40.59 -4.75 4.63
CA ALA A 798 -40.12 -4.17 3.38
C ALA A 798 -40.66 -4.91 2.13
N GLU A 799 -40.84 -6.23 2.19
CA GLU A 799 -41.52 -7.01 1.15
C GLU A 799 -43.01 -6.64 1.09
N TYR A 800 -43.68 -6.59 2.24
CA TYR A 800 -45.09 -6.19 2.32
C TYR A 800 -45.33 -4.79 1.75
N LEU A 801 -44.49 -3.80 2.11
CA LEU A 801 -44.61 -2.42 1.62
C LEU A 801 -44.44 -2.29 0.09
N GLN A 802 -43.86 -3.29 -0.57
CA GLN A 802 -43.77 -3.38 -2.03
C GLN A 802 -44.96 -4.10 -2.69
N THR A 803 -45.87 -4.70 -1.91
CA THR A 803 -47.08 -5.34 -2.45
C THR A 803 -48.12 -4.33 -2.93
N GLU A 804 -48.93 -4.74 -3.91
CA GLU A 804 -50.05 -3.93 -4.40
C GLU A 804 -51.06 -3.58 -3.27
N GLU A 805 -51.21 -4.44 -2.26
CA GLU A 805 -52.09 -4.20 -1.09
C GLU A 805 -51.57 -3.04 -0.23
N ALA A 806 -50.27 -2.99 0.11
CA ALA A 806 -49.69 -1.90 0.89
C ALA A 806 -49.62 -0.59 0.10
N VAL A 807 -49.25 -0.68 -1.19
CA VAL A 807 -49.21 0.48 -2.10
C VAL A 807 -50.61 1.06 -2.32
N GLN A 808 -51.67 0.25 -2.34
CA GLN A 808 -53.05 0.74 -2.33
C GLN A 808 -53.39 1.49 -1.03
N ILE A 809 -53.07 0.94 0.15
CA ILE A 809 -53.34 1.61 1.44
C ILE A 809 -52.66 2.99 1.51
N ILE A 810 -51.42 3.08 1.04
CA ILE A 810 -50.68 4.35 0.97
C ILE A 810 -51.31 5.30 -0.07
N ASN A 811 -51.63 4.83 -1.27
CA ASN A 811 -52.21 5.68 -2.32
C ASN A 811 -53.63 6.16 -2.01
N ASP A 812 -54.44 5.35 -1.33
CA ASP A 812 -55.79 5.72 -0.87
C ASP A 812 -55.69 6.80 0.21
N TRP A 813 -54.81 6.63 1.22
CA TRP A 813 -54.58 7.67 2.23
C TRP A 813 -53.97 8.96 1.63
N ILE A 814 -53.01 8.84 0.70
CA ILE A 814 -52.48 10.00 -0.02
C ILE A 814 -53.61 10.67 -0.81
N SER A 815 -54.53 9.92 -1.42
CA SER A 815 -55.67 10.49 -2.16
C SER A 815 -56.76 11.09 -1.25
N GLU A 816 -56.85 10.63 0.00
CA GLU A 816 -57.67 11.27 1.05
C GLU A 816 -57.03 12.58 1.56
N VAL A 817 -55.69 12.67 1.60
CA VAL A 817 -54.93 13.85 2.09
C VAL A 817 -54.67 14.89 0.99
N MET A 818 -54.41 14.48 -0.26
CA MET A 818 -53.94 15.32 -1.38
C MET A 818 -55.04 15.85 -2.31
N GLN A 819 -56.30 15.95 -1.87
CA GLN A 819 -57.33 16.61 -2.69
C GLN A 819 -57.11 18.13 -2.88
N ASN A 820 -55.98 18.67 -2.40
CA ASN A 820 -55.30 19.90 -2.87
C ASN A 820 -53.75 19.68 -2.77
N ASN A 821 -52.85 20.22 -3.61
CA ASN A 821 -52.92 20.73 -4.99
C ASN A 821 -51.48 21.06 -5.54
N GLY A 822 -51.22 21.00 -6.86
CA GLY A 822 -49.93 21.01 -7.57
C GLY A 822 -49.67 22.12 -8.64
N ASN A 823 -49.63 21.82 -9.96
CA ASN A 823 -48.84 22.57 -10.96
C ASN A 823 -49.57 23.72 -11.68
N ILE A 824 -49.68 24.83 -10.96
CA ILE A 824 -50.64 25.93 -11.18
C ILE A 824 -50.57 26.68 -12.52
N GLU A 825 -51.42 26.30 -13.49
CA GLU A 825 -51.77 27.18 -14.61
C GLU A 825 -52.82 28.23 -14.19
N ILE A 826 -52.36 29.43 -13.80
CA ILE A 826 -53.25 30.54 -13.49
C ILE A 826 -53.86 31.12 -14.78
N THR A 827 -55.15 30.91 -15.00
CA THR A 827 -55.87 31.45 -16.17
C THR A 827 -56.23 32.93 -16.00
N SER A 828 -56.38 33.66 -17.11
CA SER A 828 -56.75 35.09 -17.09
C SER A 828 -58.12 35.34 -16.45
N ASP A 829 -59.05 34.39 -16.58
CA ASP A 829 -60.40 34.48 -16.02
C ASP A 829 -60.37 34.34 -14.47
N GLN A 830 -59.52 33.46 -13.94
CA GLN A 830 -59.32 33.32 -12.48
C GLN A 830 -58.73 34.59 -11.86
N LEU A 831 -57.78 35.25 -12.54
CA LEU A 831 -57.21 36.53 -12.10
C LEU A 831 -58.24 37.66 -12.11
N THR A 832 -59.10 37.70 -13.14
CA THR A 832 -60.20 38.66 -13.25
C THR A 832 -61.20 38.53 -12.07
N ALA A 833 -61.53 37.29 -11.68
CA ALA A 833 -62.42 37.03 -10.55
C ALA A 833 -61.82 37.51 -9.21
N LEU A 834 -60.53 37.26 -8.98
CA LEU A 834 -59.83 37.69 -7.76
C LEU A 834 -59.71 39.22 -7.68
N ALA A 835 -59.37 39.87 -8.78
CA ALA A 835 -59.37 41.33 -8.91
C ALA A 835 -60.74 41.93 -8.55
N THR A 836 -61.83 41.26 -8.95
CA THR A 836 -63.21 41.67 -8.64
C THR A 836 -63.59 41.42 -7.16
N GLU A 837 -63.17 40.33 -6.51
CA GLU A 837 -63.45 40.10 -5.08
C GLU A 837 -62.71 41.11 -4.18
N LEU A 838 -61.43 41.41 -4.46
CA LEU A 838 -60.62 42.33 -3.67
C LEU A 838 -61.10 43.79 -3.79
N SER A 839 -61.46 44.22 -5.00
CA SER A 839 -61.97 45.58 -5.23
C SER A 839 -63.33 45.81 -4.56
N ASN A 840 -64.25 44.85 -4.60
CA ASN A 840 -65.54 44.94 -3.89
C ASN A 840 -65.39 44.96 -2.37
N GLY A 841 -64.48 44.16 -1.80
CA GLY A 841 -64.20 44.17 -0.36
C GLY A 841 -63.58 45.49 0.10
N TYR A 842 -62.67 46.06 -0.69
CA TYR A 842 -62.10 47.38 -0.40
C TYR A 842 -63.15 48.50 -0.43
N LEU A 843 -64.05 48.50 -1.42
CA LEU A 843 -65.16 49.46 -1.47
C LEU A 843 -66.08 49.35 -0.25
N ALA A 844 -66.32 48.14 0.26
CA ALA A 844 -67.07 47.93 1.50
C ALA A 844 -66.31 48.49 2.72
N TYR A 845 -65.03 48.16 2.86
CA TYR A 845 -64.17 48.63 3.95
C TYR A 845 -64.09 50.16 4.04
N VAL A 846 -63.88 50.85 2.91
CA VAL A 846 -63.83 52.32 2.86
C VAL A 846 -65.17 52.94 3.23
N LYS A 847 -66.28 52.35 2.77
CA LYS A 847 -67.65 52.80 3.05
C LYS A 847 -68.08 52.59 4.50
N GLU A 848 -67.61 51.53 5.15
CA GLU A 848 -67.92 51.22 6.55
C GLU A 848 -67.09 52.06 7.53
N ASN A 849 -65.80 52.29 7.22
CA ASN A 849 -64.90 53.08 8.07
C ASN A 849 -64.97 54.59 7.81
N GLY A 850 -65.73 55.03 6.80
CA GLY A 850 -66.01 56.45 6.54
C GLY A 850 -64.79 57.27 6.15
N LEU A 851 -63.83 56.66 5.45
CA LEU A 851 -62.56 57.26 5.00
C LEU A 851 -62.74 57.89 3.61
N PRO A 852 -62.85 59.23 3.46
CA PRO A 852 -63.33 59.84 2.22
C PRO A 852 -62.25 60.56 1.42
N ASP A 853 -60.99 60.58 1.86
CA ASP A 853 -59.92 61.31 1.18
C ASP A 853 -59.30 60.45 0.06
N PRO A 854 -59.48 60.82 -1.24
CA PRO A 854 -58.97 60.01 -2.34
C PRO A 854 -57.45 60.05 -2.47
N THR A 855 -56.77 61.02 -1.83
CA THR A 855 -55.32 61.19 -1.95
C THR A 855 -54.52 60.20 -1.10
N GLU A 856 -55.13 59.59 -0.09
CA GLU A 856 -54.52 58.57 0.77
C GLU A 856 -54.97 57.13 0.42
N MET A 857 -55.66 56.94 -0.72
CA MET A 857 -56.18 55.64 -1.19
C MET A 857 -55.14 54.51 -1.14
N GLY A 858 -53.88 54.79 -1.48
CA GLY A 858 -52.78 53.82 -1.41
C GLY A 858 -52.57 53.25 -0.01
N GLN A 859 -52.56 54.12 1.01
CA GLN A 859 -52.39 53.71 2.40
C GLN A 859 -53.63 52.98 2.93
N HIS A 860 -54.83 53.41 2.53
CA HIS A 860 -56.08 52.75 2.93
C HIS A 860 -56.24 51.36 2.31
N PHE A 861 -55.76 51.13 1.08
CA PHE A 861 -55.76 49.80 0.46
C PHE A 861 -54.75 48.85 1.11
N ILE A 862 -53.54 49.33 1.42
CA ILE A 862 -52.54 48.57 2.18
C ILE A 862 -53.09 48.22 3.58
N ALA A 863 -53.71 49.18 4.27
CA ALA A 863 -54.36 48.94 5.56
C ALA A 863 -55.49 47.91 5.45
N TYR A 864 -56.33 47.98 4.41
CA TYR A 864 -57.38 47.00 4.13
C TYR A 864 -56.82 45.58 3.92
N LEU A 865 -55.78 45.40 3.11
CA LEU A 865 -55.17 44.09 2.87
C LEU A 865 -54.55 43.48 4.14
N ASN A 866 -54.15 44.31 5.10
CA ASN A 866 -53.69 43.88 6.42
C ASN A 866 -54.82 43.68 7.46
N THR A 867 -56.08 43.94 7.11
CA THR A 867 -57.22 43.53 7.95
C THR A 867 -57.53 42.05 7.79
N ALA A 868 -58.14 41.44 8.81
CA ALA A 868 -58.54 40.04 8.77
C ALA A 868 -59.47 39.72 7.57
N ASP A 869 -60.40 40.62 7.20
CA ASP A 869 -61.28 40.42 6.04
C ASP A 869 -60.52 40.51 4.69
N GLY A 870 -59.57 41.45 4.59
CA GLY A 870 -58.68 41.56 3.42
C GLY A 870 -57.79 40.33 3.23
N GLN A 871 -57.10 39.90 4.29
CA GLN A 871 -56.29 38.67 4.31
C GLN A 871 -57.12 37.42 3.98
N GLN A 872 -58.32 37.30 4.57
CA GLN A 872 -59.20 36.16 4.35
C GLN A 872 -59.70 36.09 2.90
N ARG A 873 -60.09 37.23 2.29
CA ARG A 873 -60.51 37.29 0.88
C ARG A 873 -59.36 36.96 -0.06
N LEU A 874 -58.16 37.47 0.21
CA LEU A 874 -56.98 37.18 -0.58
C LEU A 874 -56.62 35.68 -0.52
N ASN A 875 -56.53 35.11 0.68
CA ASN A 875 -56.26 33.67 0.86
C ASN A 875 -57.31 32.80 0.16
N SER A 876 -58.60 33.13 0.31
CA SER A 876 -59.70 32.42 -0.37
C SER A 876 -59.61 32.46 -1.89
N GLY A 877 -59.16 33.60 -2.46
CA GLY A 877 -58.91 33.75 -3.89
C GLY A 877 -57.71 32.94 -4.36
N ILE A 878 -56.64 32.94 -3.57
CA ILE A 878 -55.39 32.21 -3.83
C ILE A 878 -55.61 30.69 -3.83
N THR A 879 -56.44 30.15 -2.92
CA THR A 879 -56.75 28.70 -2.88
C THR A 879 -57.48 28.22 -4.15
N LYS A 880 -58.31 29.08 -4.79
CA LYS A 880 -59.06 28.74 -6.02
C LYS A 880 -58.18 28.65 -7.29
N ILE A 881 -56.89 28.99 -7.18
CA ILE A 881 -56.00 29.13 -8.32
C ILE A 881 -55.17 27.87 -8.57
N VAL A 882 -54.81 27.11 -7.53
CA VAL A 882 -53.89 25.95 -7.54
C VAL A 882 -54.43 24.77 -8.38
N ASP A 883 -53.62 24.22 -9.32
CA ASP A 883 -53.85 22.93 -10.05
C ASP A 883 -53.60 21.71 -9.12
N LEU A 884 -53.59 20.43 -9.55
CA LEU A 884 -53.51 19.25 -8.65
C LEU A 884 -52.21 18.39 -8.71
N ASP A 885 -51.78 17.87 -9.86
CA ASP A 885 -51.08 16.56 -9.93
C ASP A 885 -49.61 16.51 -9.45
N GLY A 886 -48.90 17.65 -9.37
CA GLY A 886 -47.47 17.68 -9.04
C GLY A 886 -47.12 17.33 -7.59
N LEU A 887 -47.99 17.68 -6.64
CA LEU A 887 -47.72 17.52 -5.20
C LEU A 887 -47.78 16.05 -4.76
N GLN A 888 -48.68 15.28 -5.38
CA GLN A 888 -48.99 13.89 -5.03
C GLN A 888 -47.77 12.96 -5.18
N SER A 889 -47.00 13.12 -6.26
CA SER A 889 -45.81 12.30 -6.54
C SER A 889 -44.66 12.57 -5.57
N GLN A 890 -44.45 13.84 -5.20
CA GLN A 890 -43.38 14.21 -4.26
C GLN A 890 -43.70 13.75 -2.83
N VAL A 891 -44.95 13.87 -2.36
CA VAL A 891 -45.30 13.38 -1.02
C VAL A 891 -45.34 11.86 -0.96
N SER A 892 -45.77 11.16 -2.02
CA SER A 892 -45.64 9.70 -2.09
C SER A 892 -44.17 9.25 -1.99
N SER A 893 -43.27 9.89 -2.75
CA SER A 893 -41.83 9.59 -2.69
C SER A 893 -41.19 9.99 -1.35
N ALA A 894 -41.60 11.11 -0.76
CA ALA A 894 -41.09 11.58 0.51
C ALA A 894 -41.55 10.69 1.68
N LEU A 895 -42.82 10.24 1.69
CA LEU A 895 -43.30 9.28 2.68
C LEU A 895 -42.57 7.94 2.54
N THR A 896 -42.41 7.43 1.31
CA THR A 896 -41.75 6.15 1.07
C THR A 896 -40.28 6.18 1.52
N ASN A 897 -39.55 7.26 1.17
CA ASN A 897 -38.16 7.44 1.61
C ASN A 897 -38.04 7.74 3.11
N TYR A 898 -39.01 8.44 3.72
CA TYR A 898 -39.04 8.68 5.16
C TYR A 898 -39.33 7.40 5.92
N MET A 899 -40.29 6.57 5.47
CA MET A 899 -40.53 5.25 6.08
C MET A 899 -39.31 4.35 5.95
N ALA A 900 -38.60 4.34 4.81
CA ALA A 900 -37.34 3.62 4.66
C ALA A 900 -36.24 4.13 5.63
N GLY A 901 -36.11 5.44 5.81
CA GLY A 901 -35.14 6.05 6.75
C GLY A 901 -35.49 5.87 8.23
N VAL A 902 -36.79 5.89 8.57
CA VAL A 902 -37.29 5.57 9.91
C VAL A 902 -37.11 4.09 10.20
N MET A 903 -37.34 3.18 9.24
CA MET A 903 -37.07 1.75 9.47
C MET A 903 -35.60 1.50 9.81
N GLY A 904 -34.64 2.09 9.09
CA GLY A 904 -33.22 1.94 9.41
C GLY A 904 -32.76 2.53 10.76
N SER A 905 -33.60 3.28 11.47
CA SER A 905 -33.27 3.92 12.76
C SER A 905 -34.19 3.55 13.92
N TYR A 906 -35.39 3.08 13.63
CA TYR A 906 -36.38 2.62 14.60
C TYR A 906 -36.63 1.11 14.52
N SER A 907 -36.05 0.36 13.58
CA SER A 907 -36.27 -1.11 13.53
C SER A 907 -35.86 -1.78 14.82
N ALA A 908 -34.68 -1.48 15.39
CA ALA A 908 -34.28 -2.04 16.68
C ALA A 908 -35.29 -1.75 17.80
N SER A 909 -35.81 -0.53 17.88
CA SER A 909 -36.75 -0.09 18.92
C SER A 909 -38.17 -0.64 18.71
N VAL A 910 -38.62 -0.71 17.46
CA VAL A 910 -39.94 -1.21 17.06
C VAL A 910 -39.94 -2.74 17.06
N ALA A 911 -38.85 -3.40 16.69
CA ALA A 911 -38.64 -4.84 16.84
C ALA A 911 -38.54 -5.20 18.32
N SER A 912 -37.85 -4.44 19.17
CA SER A 912 -37.85 -4.65 20.63
C SER A 912 -39.25 -4.46 21.24
N ALA A 913 -39.98 -3.41 20.84
CA ALA A 913 -41.36 -3.20 21.27
C ALA A 913 -42.32 -4.28 20.73
N LEU A 914 -42.13 -4.74 19.49
CA LEU A 914 -42.88 -5.86 18.90
C LEU A 914 -42.51 -7.17 19.58
N GLN A 915 -41.25 -7.43 19.89
CA GLN A 915 -40.79 -8.62 20.61
C GLN A 915 -41.39 -8.64 22.01
N THR A 916 -41.42 -7.49 22.70
CA THR A 916 -42.13 -7.33 23.99
C THR A 916 -43.65 -7.56 23.84
N GLN A 917 -44.27 -7.02 22.80
CA GLN A 917 -45.70 -7.23 22.51
C GLN A 917 -46.03 -8.67 22.09
N ILE A 918 -45.18 -9.32 21.30
CA ILE A 918 -45.26 -10.71 20.87
C ILE A 918 -45.07 -11.62 22.08
N THR A 919 -44.11 -11.34 22.97
CA THR A 919 -43.98 -12.02 24.26
C THR A 919 -45.26 -11.89 25.08
N SER A 920 -45.83 -10.69 25.21
CA SER A 920 -47.11 -10.50 25.93
C SER A 920 -48.31 -11.18 25.25
N ALA A 921 -48.31 -11.26 23.91
CA ALA A 921 -49.34 -11.94 23.14
C ALA A 921 -49.19 -13.47 23.24
N MET A 922 -47.95 -13.97 23.34
CA MET A 922 -47.63 -15.36 23.65
C MET A 922 -47.98 -15.70 25.09
N GLU A 923 -47.75 -14.82 26.08
CA GLU A 923 -48.24 -15.00 27.46
C GLU A 923 -49.78 -15.06 27.49
N GLN A 924 -50.48 -14.18 26.75
CA GLN A 924 -51.94 -14.24 26.62
C GLN A 924 -52.42 -15.51 25.91
N MET A 925 -51.75 -15.93 24.83
CA MET A 925 -52.06 -17.16 24.09
C MET A 925 -51.77 -18.42 24.92
N MET A 926 -50.68 -18.45 25.69
CA MET A 926 -50.36 -19.52 26.63
C MET A 926 -51.37 -19.57 27.77
N THR A 927 -51.81 -18.42 28.29
CA THR A 927 -52.90 -18.37 29.30
C THR A 927 -54.21 -18.92 28.74
N GLN A 928 -54.58 -18.54 27.50
CA GLN A 928 -55.76 -19.10 26.82
C GLN A 928 -55.59 -20.62 26.61
N MET A 929 -54.46 -21.08 26.08
CA MET A 929 -54.17 -22.50 25.86
C MET A 929 -54.20 -23.31 27.16
N ALA A 930 -53.58 -22.84 28.25
CA ALA A 930 -53.63 -23.51 29.55
C ALA A 930 -55.08 -23.64 30.05
N SER A 931 -55.88 -22.56 29.98
CA SER A 931 -57.29 -22.59 30.37
C SER A 931 -58.14 -23.52 29.51
N ALA A 932 -57.86 -23.61 28.21
CA ALA A 932 -58.57 -24.48 27.28
C ALA A 932 -58.16 -25.95 27.43
N ILE A 933 -56.87 -26.24 27.64
CA ILE A 933 -56.37 -27.59 27.96
C ILE A 933 -56.99 -28.07 29.27
N GLN A 934 -57.07 -27.22 30.30
CA GLN A 934 -57.77 -27.55 31.55
C GLN A 934 -59.25 -27.84 31.30
N SER A 935 -59.99 -26.94 30.62
CA SER A 935 -61.41 -27.13 30.34
C SER A 935 -61.71 -28.37 29.50
N GLU A 936 -60.84 -28.71 28.56
CA GLU A 936 -61.03 -29.85 27.66
C GLU A 936 -60.56 -31.16 28.31
N MET A 937 -59.58 -31.11 29.22
CA MET A 937 -59.25 -32.23 30.12
C MET A 937 -60.40 -32.51 31.11
N GLU A 938 -61.01 -31.49 31.71
CA GLU A 938 -62.22 -31.64 32.53
C GLU A 938 -63.37 -32.27 31.72
N ARG A 939 -63.56 -31.84 30.47
CA ARG A 939 -64.58 -32.40 29.57
C ARG A 939 -64.28 -33.85 29.18
N ALA A 940 -63.03 -34.19 28.87
CA ALA A 940 -62.58 -35.54 28.59
C ALA A 940 -62.75 -36.46 29.82
N MET A 941 -62.33 -36.03 31.01
CA MET A 941 -62.51 -36.79 32.25
C MET A 941 -63.99 -36.96 32.64
N THR A 942 -64.83 -35.97 32.33
CA THR A 942 -66.29 -36.11 32.46
C THR A 942 -66.84 -37.16 31.50
N GLN A 943 -66.34 -37.23 30.25
CA GLN A 943 -66.68 -38.32 29.32
C GLN A 943 -66.19 -39.68 29.82
N VAL A 944 -64.96 -39.79 30.33
CA VAL A 944 -64.46 -41.03 30.97
C VAL A 944 -65.36 -41.43 32.14
N GLY A 945 -65.74 -40.50 33.02
CA GLY A 945 -66.65 -40.76 34.13
C GLY A 945 -68.02 -41.28 33.68
N ASN A 946 -68.59 -40.72 32.60
CA ASN A 946 -69.83 -41.20 32.00
C ASN A 946 -69.67 -42.59 31.36
N SER A 947 -68.59 -42.84 30.63
CA SER A 947 -68.29 -44.16 30.03
C SER A 947 -68.04 -45.23 31.09
N LEU A 948 -67.44 -44.87 32.23
CA LEU A 948 -67.30 -45.75 33.40
C LEU A 948 -68.67 -46.01 34.05
N GLN A 949 -69.52 -44.99 34.21
CA GLN A 949 -70.88 -45.11 34.72
C GLN A 949 -71.74 -46.05 33.85
N ASP A 950 -71.68 -45.91 32.53
CA ASP A 950 -72.39 -46.77 31.58
C ASP A 950 -71.84 -48.21 31.56
N SER A 951 -70.52 -48.37 31.72
CA SER A 951 -69.87 -49.69 31.77
C SER A 951 -70.14 -50.46 33.07
N MET A 952 -70.43 -49.77 34.18
CA MET A 952 -70.69 -50.38 35.49
C MET A 952 -72.19 -50.46 35.86
N GLY A 953 -73.05 -49.75 35.13
CA GLY A 953 -74.52 -49.80 35.27
C GLY A 953 -75.04 -49.41 36.66
N ASP A 954 -76.21 -49.92 37.03
CA ASP A 954 -76.88 -49.60 38.32
C ASP A 954 -76.10 -50.05 39.58
N ALA A 955 -74.93 -50.72 39.44
CA ALA A 955 -74.15 -51.25 40.57
C ALA A 955 -73.25 -50.21 41.25
N MET A 956 -72.90 -49.13 40.56
CA MET A 956 -72.06 -48.05 41.05
C MET A 956 -72.57 -46.73 40.45
N LYS A 957 -72.67 -45.69 41.28
CA LYS A 957 -73.04 -44.36 40.83
C LYS A 957 -71.83 -43.43 40.91
N ILE A 958 -71.40 -42.92 39.78
CA ILE A 958 -70.28 -41.98 39.66
C ILE A 958 -70.86 -40.57 39.54
N ASP A 959 -70.45 -39.67 40.43
CA ASP A 959 -70.63 -38.23 40.24
C ASP A 959 -69.54 -37.75 39.27
N THR A 960 -69.91 -37.59 38.00
CA THR A 960 -68.96 -37.36 36.91
C THR A 960 -68.27 -35.99 36.99
N ASP A 961 -68.95 -35.01 37.58
CA ASP A 961 -68.43 -33.66 37.76
C ASP A 961 -67.43 -33.63 38.93
N ALA A 962 -67.73 -34.38 40.01
CA ALA A 962 -66.78 -34.61 41.10
C ALA A 962 -65.57 -35.47 40.67
N PHE A 963 -65.78 -36.44 39.77
CA PHE A 963 -64.71 -37.27 39.21
C PHE A 963 -63.77 -36.44 38.33
N ALA A 964 -64.30 -35.61 37.42
CA ALA A 964 -63.47 -34.75 36.57
C ALA A 964 -62.69 -33.70 37.36
N SER A 965 -63.34 -33.01 38.31
CA SER A 965 -62.71 -31.99 39.16
C SER A 965 -61.73 -32.54 40.22
N ALA A 966 -61.57 -33.86 40.30
CA ALA A 966 -60.50 -34.50 41.06
C ALA A 966 -59.14 -34.50 40.33
N PHE A 967 -59.11 -34.32 39.01
CA PHE A 967 -57.87 -34.22 38.23
C PHE A 967 -57.52 -32.76 37.97
N GLN A 968 -56.41 -32.28 38.52
CA GLN A 968 -55.98 -30.88 38.41
C GLN A 968 -54.64 -30.77 37.70
N MET A 969 -54.54 -29.87 36.72
CA MET A 969 -53.28 -29.56 36.05
C MET A 969 -52.49 -28.56 36.91
N ASN A 970 -51.25 -28.89 37.24
CA ASN A 970 -50.39 -28.11 38.11
C ASN A 970 -49.20 -27.58 37.32
N MET A 971 -49.43 -26.51 36.55
CA MET A 971 -48.41 -25.77 35.80
C MET A 971 -48.43 -24.31 36.26
N THR A 972 -47.27 -23.75 36.60
CA THR A 972 -47.13 -22.31 36.83
C THR A 972 -46.80 -21.58 35.53
N GLU A 973 -46.93 -20.26 35.56
CA GLU A 973 -46.57 -19.39 34.44
C GLU A 973 -45.07 -19.48 34.10
N ASP A 974 -44.23 -19.70 35.10
CA ASP A 974 -42.78 -19.89 34.94
C ASP A 974 -42.44 -21.27 34.37
N ASP A 975 -43.13 -22.35 34.79
CA ASP A 975 -42.95 -23.69 34.20
C ASP A 975 -43.30 -23.71 32.70
N MET A 976 -44.33 -22.96 32.30
CA MET A 976 -44.67 -22.78 30.88
C MET A 976 -43.61 -21.96 30.13
N LYS A 977 -43.01 -20.95 30.77
CA LYS A 977 -41.91 -20.16 30.18
C LYS A 977 -40.65 -21.01 30.00
N GLU A 978 -40.30 -21.85 30.97
CA GLU A 978 -39.15 -22.76 30.89
C GLU A 978 -39.37 -23.84 29.82
N LEU A 979 -40.58 -24.42 29.73
CA LEU A 979 -40.98 -25.31 28.64
C LEU A 979 -40.84 -24.63 27.26
N PHE A 980 -41.38 -23.43 27.08
CA PHE A 980 -41.35 -22.76 25.79
C PHE A 980 -39.93 -22.30 25.41
N ALA A 981 -39.13 -21.88 26.39
CA ALA A 981 -37.71 -21.57 26.19
C ALA A 981 -36.90 -22.79 25.77
N SER A 982 -37.16 -23.98 26.36
CA SER A 982 -36.50 -25.23 25.98
C SER A 982 -36.81 -25.66 24.54
N LEU A 983 -38.01 -25.31 24.04
CA LEU A 983 -38.42 -25.57 22.66
C LEU A 983 -37.83 -24.54 21.68
N SER A 984 -37.70 -23.27 22.09
CA SER A 984 -37.18 -22.20 21.22
C SER A 984 -35.65 -22.13 21.16
N SER A 985 -34.93 -22.62 22.19
CA SER A 985 -33.46 -22.69 22.20
C SER A 985 -32.87 -23.80 21.30
N SER A 986 -33.63 -24.27 20.31
CA SER A 986 -33.28 -25.32 19.35
C SER A 986 -32.26 -24.88 18.29
N GLY A 987 -31.23 -24.12 18.69
CA GLY A 987 -30.00 -24.03 17.91
C GLY A 987 -29.31 -25.40 17.98
N SER A 988 -29.20 -26.10 16.84
CA SER A 988 -28.73 -27.48 16.79
C SER A 988 -27.39 -27.64 17.51
N SER A 989 -27.38 -28.38 18.62
CA SER A 989 -26.14 -28.83 19.24
C SER A 989 -25.38 -29.69 18.23
N THR A 990 -24.06 -29.52 18.19
CA THR A 990 -23.17 -30.32 17.35
C THR A 990 -22.08 -30.92 18.22
N TYR A 991 -21.54 -32.07 17.81
CA TYR A 991 -20.45 -32.74 18.51
C TYR A 991 -19.26 -31.80 18.77
N GLU A 992 -18.82 -31.08 17.74
CA GLU A 992 -17.73 -30.09 17.81
C GLU A 992 -18.11 -28.90 18.70
N GLY A 993 -19.32 -28.36 18.57
CA GLY A 993 -19.81 -27.25 19.39
C GLY A 993 -19.89 -27.61 20.88
N ASN A 994 -20.30 -28.83 21.20
CA ASN A 994 -20.30 -29.37 22.57
C ASN A 994 -18.88 -29.47 23.13
N LEU A 995 -17.94 -30.04 22.38
CA LEU A 995 -16.53 -30.13 22.80
C LEU A 995 -15.91 -28.73 23.02
N GLN A 996 -16.17 -27.80 22.11
CA GLN A 996 -15.71 -26.42 22.22
C GLN A 996 -16.28 -25.73 23.48
N LYS A 997 -17.59 -25.88 23.74
CA LYS A 997 -18.27 -25.37 24.94
C LYS A 997 -17.65 -25.90 26.23
N LEU A 998 -17.20 -27.16 26.22
CA LEU A 998 -16.50 -27.81 27.33
C LEU A 998 -15.01 -27.45 27.43
N GLY A 999 -14.50 -26.55 26.59
CA GLY A 999 -13.10 -26.12 26.62
C GLY A 999 -12.12 -27.14 26.02
N TYR A 1000 -12.60 -28.10 25.21
CA TYR A 1000 -11.78 -29.05 24.48
C TYR A 1000 -11.67 -28.66 23.00
N ALA A 1001 -10.48 -28.85 22.42
CA ALA A 1001 -10.25 -28.83 20.99
C ALA A 1001 -9.30 -29.99 20.62
N ASP A 1002 -9.39 -30.49 19.38
CA ASP A 1002 -8.36 -31.38 18.87
C ASP A 1002 -7.17 -30.56 18.36
N PHE A 1003 -5.96 -30.92 18.77
CA PHE A 1003 -4.76 -30.24 18.29
C PHE A 1003 -4.47 -30.53 16.81
N ASP A 1004 -5.03 -31.59 16.23
CA ASP A 1004 -4.91 -31.86 14.80
C ASP A 1004 -5.91 -31.07 13.92
N GLU A 1005 -6.89 -30.40 14.53
CA GLU A 1005 -7.92 -29.60 13.85
C GLU A 1005 -7.91 -28.15 14.39
N PRO A 1006 -6.96 -27.30 13.95
CA PRO A 1006 -6.89 -25.91 14.38
C PRO A 1006 -8.07 -25.11 13.83
N SER A 1007 -8.50 -24.07 14.55
CA SER A 1007 -9.58 -23.17 14.12
C SER A 1007 -9.10 -21.97 13.32
N SER A 1008 -7.83 -21.61 13.45
CA SER A 1008 -7.15 -20.78 12.45
C SER A 1008 -5.66 -21.09 12.36
N ILE A 1009 -5.09 -20.81 11.19
CA ILE A 1009 -3.67 -20.92 10.89
C ILE A 1009 -3.17 -19.52 10.53
N SER A 1010 -2.17 -19.03 11.26
CA SER A 1010 -1.54 -17.73 11.04
C SER A 1010 -0.13 -17.93 10.51
N ILE A 1011 0.08 -17.58 9.24
CA ILE A 1011 1.38 -17.70 8.58
C ILE A 1011 2.07 -16.34 8.58
N TYR A 1012 3.26 -16.25 9.17
CA TYR A 1012 4.04 -15.02 9.30
C TYR A 1012 5.17 -15.00 8.27
N PRO A 1013 5.06 -14.28 7.13
CA PRO A 1013 6.12 -14.22 6.12
C PRO A 1013 7.25 -13.29 6.57
N LYS A 1014 8.48 -13.55 6.08
CA LYS A 1014 9.66 -12.74 6.40
C LYS A 1014 9.64 -11.30 5.85
N ASN A 1015 8.99 -11.11 4.70
CA ASN A 1015 8.88 -9.85 3.95
C ASN A 1015 7.88 -10.06 2.78
N PHE A 1016 7.56 -9.02 2.00
CA PHE A 1016 6.58 -9.16 0.91
C PHE A 1016 7.04 -10.10 -0.21
N GLU A 1017 8.34 -10.16 -0.55
CA GLU A 1017 8.85 -11.14 -1.54
C GLU A 1017 8.65 -12.59 -1.06
N SER A 1018 8.92 -12.85 0.23
CA SER A 1018 8.70 -14.17 0.84
C SER A 1018 7.22 -14.51 0.96
N LYS A 1019 6.37 -13.51 1.14
CA LYS A 1019 4.91 -13.67 1.16
C LYS A 1019 4.34 -14.07 -0.20
N GLU A 1020 4.79 -13.46 -1.30
CA GLU A 1020 4.40 -13.89 -2.66
C GLU A 1020 4.77 -15.37 -2.90
N HIS A 1021 5.89 -15.84 -2.34
CA HIS A 1021 6.23 -17.26 -2.34
C HIS A 1021 5.29 -18.11 -1.48
N VAL A 1022 4.90 -17.66 -0.28
CA VAL A 1022 3.89 -18.34 0.56
C VAL A 1022 2.55 -18.43 -0.17
N VAL A 1023 2.06 -17.33 -0.75
CA VAL A 1023 0.85 -17.25 -1.57
C VAL A 1023 0.92 -18.26 -2.72
N SER A 1024 2.03 -18.30 -3.46
CA SER A 1024 2.22 -19.28 -4.54
C SER A 1024 2.21 -20.75 -4.07
N ILE A 1025 2.54 -21.04 -2.81
CA ILE A 1025 2.45 -22.40 -2.24
C ILE A 1025 1.01 -22.73 -1.85
N LEU A 1026 0.27 -21.77 -1.25
CA LEU A 1026 -1.15 -21.92 -0.91
C LEU A 1026 -2.03 -22.05 -2.17
N ASP A 1027 -1.79 -21.20 -3.16
CA ASP A 1027 -2.44 -21.28 -4.47
C ASP A 1027 -2.13 -22.62 -5.13
N GLY A 1028 -0.89 -23.10 -5.08
CA GLY A 1028 -0.49 -24.42 -5.60
C GLY A 1028 -1.17 -25.60 -4.89
N TYR A 1029 -1.47 -25.48 -3.60
CA TYR A 1029 -2.28 -26.42 -2.84
C TYR A 1029 -3.74 -26.42 -3.35
N ASN A 1030 -4.36 -25.24 -3.47
CA ASN A 1030 -5.71 -25.08 -4.03
C ASN A 1030 -5.81 -25.67 -5.45
N ASP A 1031 -4.85 -25.31 -6.31
CA ASP A 1031 -4.71 -25.80 -7.68
C ASP A 1031 -4.63 -27.34 -7.73
N THR A 1032 -4.10 -27.98 -6.68
CA THR A 1032 -4.01 -29.43 -6.55
C THR A 1032 -5.32 -30.04 -6.05
N MET A 1033 -5.96 -29.46 -5.04
CA MET A 1033 -7.25 -29.93 -4.53
C MET A 1033 -8.37 -29.84 -5.58
N GLU A 1034 -8.43 -28.76 -6.37
CA GLU A 1034 -9.34 -28.65 -7.51
C GLU A 1034 -9.09 -29.74 -8.57
N LYS A 1035 -7.82 -30.01 -8.92
CA LYS A 1035 -7.46 -31.05 -9.91
C LYS A 1035 -7.78 -32.46 -9.42
N GLU A 1036 -7.76 -32.70 -8.12
CA GLU A 1036 -8.19 -33.96 -7.49
C GLU A 1036 -9.72 -34.02 -7.26
N GLY A 1037 -10.46 -32.95 -7.53
CA GLY A 1037 -11.91 -32.85 -7.35
C GLY A 1037 -12.36 -32.68 -5.90
N LYS A 1038 -11.44 -32.28 -5.00
CA LYS A 1038 -11.69 -32.08 -3.57
C LYS A 1038 -12.01 -30.61 -3.29
N ASN A 1039 -13.11 -30.13 -3.85
CA ASN A 1039 -13.50 -28.71 -3.75
C ASN A 1039 -13.72 -28.26 -2.29
N GLU A 1040 -14.09 -29.19 -1.40
CA GLU A 1040 -14.23 -28.98 0.06
C GLU A 1040 -12.89 -28.71 0.78
N GLN A 1041 -11.75 -28.96 0.12
CA GLN A 1041 -10.40 -28.72 0.66
C GLN A 1041 -9.73 -27.46 0.07
N VAL A 1042 -10.43 -26.70 -0.79
CA VAL A 1042 -9.95 -25.45 -1.35
C VAL A 1042 -10.09 -24.35 -0.31
N ILE A 1043 -8.99 -23.65 -0.01
CA ILE A 1043 -8.92 -22.68 1.09
C ILE A 1043 -9.06 -21.23 0.60
N SER A 1044 -9.77 -20.43 1.39
CA SER A 1044 -9.82 -18.97 1.29
C SER A 1044 -9.04 -18.32 2.44
N TYR A 1045 -8.17 -17.36 2.11
CA TYR A 1045 -7.31 -16.64 3.06
C TYR A 1045 -7.45 -15.13 2.88
N THR A 1046 -7.14 -14.36 3.92
CA THR A 1046 -7.31 -12.90 3.90
C THR A 1046 -5.97 -12.19 3.80
N ASP A 1047 -5.82 -11.29 2.81
CA ASP A 1047 -4.62 -10.44 2.67
C ASP A 1047 -4.92 -8.93 2.60
N VAL A 1048 -5.04 -8.33 3.79
CA VAL A 1048 -5.21 -6.88 3.94
C VAL A 1048 -3.94 -6.10 3.56
N VAL A 1049 -2.77 -6.56 3.99
CA VAL A 1049 -1.53 -5.76 3.93
C VAL A 1049 -0.86 -5.81 2.55
N GLY A 1050 -0.95 -6.93 1.83
CA GLY A 1050 -0.39 -7.04 0.47
C GLY A 1050 -1.06 -6.05 -0.48
N THR A 1051 -2.37 -5.90 -0.35
CA THR A 1051 -3.16 -4.92 -1.11
C THR A 1051 -2.75 -3.47 -0.81
N LEU A 1052 -2.48 -3.14 0.45
CA LEU A 1052 -2.07 -1.79 0.86
C LEU A 1052 -0.62 -1.46 0.51
N MET A 1053 0.31 -2.37 0.80
CA MET A 1053 1.76 -2.10 0.73
C MET A 1053 2.36 -2.34 -0.66
N SER A 1054 1.78 -3.20 -1.50
CA SER A 1054 2.17 -3.30 -2.93
C SER A 1054 2.12 -1.94 -3.64
N SER A 1055 1.08 -1.15 -3.37
CA SER A 1055 0.93 0.22 -3.89
C SER A 1055 2.05 1.15 -3.44
N VAL A 1056 2.53 1.02 -2.20
CA VAL A 1056 3.64 1.82 -1.65
C VAL A 1056 4.96 1.43 -2.34
N THR A 1057 5.22 0.13 -2.44
CA THR A 1057 6.41 -0.44 -3.10
C THR A 1057 6.49 -0.03 -4.58
N ASP A 1058 5.36 -0.06 -5.30
CA ASP A 1058 5.29 0.40 -6.70
C ASP A 1058 5.60 1.90 -6.85
N ILE A 1059 5.07 2.75 -5.97
CA ILE A 1059 5.38 4.20 -5.97
C ILE A 1059 6.88 4.44 -5.76
N VAL A 1060 7.50 3.75 -4.79
CA VAL A 1060 8.93 3.86 -4.48
C VAL A 1060 9.79 3.35 -5.65
N ASN A 1061 9.39 2.26 -6.29
CA ASN A 1061 10.04 1.73 -7.49
C ASN A 1061 9.99 2.71 -8.66
N ILE A 1062 8.83 3.33 -8.93
CA ILE A 1062 8.67 4.35 -9.97
C ILE A 1062 9.58 5.56 -9.71
N ILE A 1063 9.62 6.08 -8.47
CA ILE A 1063 10.51 7.19 -8.08
C ILE A 1063 11.97 6.80 -8.30
N SER A 1064 12.36 5.59 -7.89
CA SER A 1064 13.71 5.06 -8.04
C SER A 1064 14.14 4.97 -9.52
N TYR A 1065 13.28 4.45 -10.40
CA TYR A 1065 13.56 4.41 -11.84
C TYR A 1065 13.69 5.81 -12.47
N VAL A 1066 12.86 6.77 -12.07
CA VAL A 1066 12.97 8.17 -12.53
C VAL A 1066 14.30 8.79 -12.11
N LEU A 1067 14.72 8.60 -10.85
CA LEU A 1067 16.00 9.09 -10.34
C LEU A 1067 17.20 8.45 -11.08
N ILE A 1068 17.17 7.13 -11.30
CA ILE A 1068 18.18 6.40 -12.09
C ILE A 1068 18.27 6.96 -13.52
N ALA A 1069 17.14 7.28 -14.16
CA ALA A 1069 17.12 7.85 -15.51
C ALA A 1069 17.79 9.23 -15.58
N PHE A 1070 17.53 10.14 -14.63
CA PHE A 1070 18.20 11.44 -14.54
C PHE A 1070 19.72 11.31 -14.38
N VAL A 1071 20.16 10.34 -13.58
CA VAL A 1071 21.59 10.08 -13.39
C VAL A 1071 22.23 9.50 -14.65
N GLY A 1072 21.51 8.64 -15.40
CA GLY A 1072 21.94 8.16 -16.71
C GLY A 1072 22.28 9.29 -17.68
N ILE A 1073 21.44 10.33 -17.73
CA ILE A 1073 21.70 11.56 -18.52
C ILE A 1073 22.97 12.26 -18.02
N SER A 1074 23.13 12.41 -16.70
CA SER A 1074 24.29 13.06 -16.08
C SER A 1074 25.62 12.34 -16.40
N LEU A 1075 25.61 11.00 -16.49
CA LEU A 1075 26.78 10.21 -16.90
C LEU A 1075 27.16 10.43 -18.36
N VAL A 1076 26.17 10.53 -19.27
CA VAL A 1076 26.42 10.81 -20.69
C VAL A 1076 27.05 12.19 -20.86
N VAL A 1077 26.52 13.22 -20.19
CA VAL A 1077 27.09 14.58 -20.20
C VAL A 1077 28.52 14.58 -19.65
N SER A 1078 28.76 13.87 -18.54
CA SER A 1078 30.11 13.72 -17.95
C SER A 1078 31.10 13.08 -18.93
N SER A 1079 30.70 12.00 -19.59
CA SER A 1079 31.52 11.28 -20.59
C SER A 1079 31.90 12.16 -21.79
N ILE A 1080 30.95 12.93 -22.32
CA ILE A 1080 31.19 13.89 -23.41
C ILE A 1080 32.19 14.96 -22.97
N MET A 1081 32.02 15.54 -21.77
CA MET A 1081 32.90 16.57 -21.24
C MET A 1081 34.34 16.04 -21.02
N ILE A 1082 34.50 14.82 -20.50
CA ILE A 1082 35.80 14.14 -20.39
C ILE A 1082 36.44 13.95 -21.77
N GLY A 1083 35.67 13.55 -22.79
CA GLY A 1083 36.13 13.42 -24.17
C GLY A 1083 36.65 14.73 -24.75
N VAL A 1084 35.91 15.83 -24.58
CA VAL A 1084 36.32 17.19 -25.02
C VAL A 1084 37.59 17.65 -24.31
N ILE A 1085 37.67 17.51 -22.99
CA ILE A 1085 38.84 17.94 -22.21
C ILE A 1085 40.08 17.10 -22.59
N THR A 1086 39.91 15.79 -22.81
CA THR A 1086 40.98 14.89 -23.29
C THR A 1086 41.44 15.28 -24.70
N TYR A 1087 40.53 15.66 -25.59
CA TYR A 1087 40.87 16.14 -26.93
C TYR A 1087 41.70 17.43 -26.92
N ILE A 1088 41.33 18.41 -26.09
CA ILE A 1088 42.13 19.63 -25.88
C ILE A 1088 43.51 19.25 -25.32
N SER A 1089 43.57 18.28 -24.40
CA SER A 1089 44.81 17.79 -23.77
C SER A 1089 45.80 17.15 -24.76
N VAL A 1090 45.27 16.56 -25.84
CA VAL A 1090 46.02 16.04 -26.99
C VAL A 1090 46.55 17.17 -27.87
N LEU A 1091 45.71 18.16 -28.21
CA LEU A 1091 46.10 19.27 -29.08
C LEU A 1091 47.25 20.11 -28.50
N GLU A 1092 47.19 20.42 -27.20
CA GLU A 1092 48.26 21.13 -26.48
C GLU A 1092 49.62 20.41 -26.48
N ARG A 1093 49.65 19.10 -26.73
CA ARG A 1093 50.87 18.27 -26.70
C ARG A 1093 51.27 17.70 -28.06
N LYS A 1094 50.75 18.26 -29.16
CA LYS A 1094 51.06 17.82 -30.52
C LYS A 1094 52.57 17.73 -30.80
N LYS A 1095 53.36 18.72 -30.37
CA LYS A 1095 54.83 18.75 -30.52
C LYS A 1095 55.52 17.60 -29.74
N GLU A 1096 55.07 17.32 -28.51
CA GLU A 1096 55.58 16.22 -27.69
C GLU A 1096 55.26 14.83 -28.31
N ILE A 1097 54.05 14.67 -28.87
CA ILE A 1097 53.68 13.47 -29.64
C ILE A 1097 54.60 13.31 -30.86
N GLY A 1098 54.88 14.40 -31.58
CA GLY A 1098 55.80 14.42 -32.72
C GLY A 1098 57.20 13.94 -32.36
N ILE A 1099 57.77 14.46 -31.26
CA ILE A 1099 59.08 14.07 -30.72
C ILE A 1099 59.10 12.56 -30.40
N LEU A 1100 58.10 12.05 -29.67
CA LEU A 1100 58.02 10.64 -29.31
C LEU A 1100 57.88 9.73 -30.53
N ARG A 1101 57.02 10.09 -31.50
CA ARG A 1101 56.85 9.37 -32.77
C ARG A 1101 58.14 9.33 -33.59
N ALA A 1102 58.91 10.43 -33.59
CA ALA A 1102 60.18 10.53 -34.29
C ALA A 1102 61.29 9.66 -33.67
N ILE A 1103 61.33 9.53 -32.34
CA ILE A 1103 62.22 8.59 -31.60
C ILE A 1103 61.73 7.12 -31.70
N GLY A 1104 60.71 6.85 -32.52
CA GLY A 1104 60.21 5.50 -32.80
C GLY A 1104 59.15 4.99 -31.82
N ALA A 1105 58.44 5.85 -31.09
CA ALA A 1105 57.25 5.44 -30.34
C ALA A 1105 56.15 4.96 -31.31
N SER A 1106 55.64 3.76 -31.08
CA SER A 1106 54.55 3.23 -31.90
C SER A 1106 53.24 3.97 -31.67
N LYS A 1107 52.31 3.89 -32.65
CA LYS A 1107 50.94 4.42 -32.51
C LYS A 1107 50.25 3.88 -31.24
N ARG A 1108 50.50 2.61 -30.90
CA ARG A 1108 50.01 1.98 -29.66
C ARG A 1108 50.64 2.58 -28.41
N ASN A 1109 51.96 2.84 -28.40
CA ASN A 1109 52.65 3.45 -27.27
C ASN A 1109 52.09 4.86 -26.98
N ILE A 1110 51.86 5.68 -28.01
CA ILE A 1110 51.25 7.01 -27.87
C ILE A 1110 49.83 6.90 -27.29
N SER A 1111 48.99 6.02 -27.86
CA SER A 1111 47.61 5.82 -27.36
C SER A 1111 47.58 5.30 -25.92
N GLN A 1112 48.53 4.45 -25.51
CA GLN A 1112 48.63 3.95 -24.13
C GLN A 1112 48.95 5.06 -23.12
N VAL A 1113 49.76 6.07 -23.48
CA VAL A 1113 50.00 7.24 -22.61
C VAL A 1113 48.71 8.01 -22.35
N PHE A 1114 47.93 8.31 -23.38
CA PHE A 1114 46.65 9.01 -23.22
C PHE A 1114 45.58 8.16 -22.53
N ASN A 1115 45.50 6.85 -22.80
CA ASN A 1115 44.58 5.96 -22.10
C ASN A 1115 44.94 5.80 -20.61
N ALA A 1116 46.23 5.81 -20.28
CA ALA A 1116 46.67 5.83 -18.89
C ALA A 1116 46.41 7.17 -18.20
N GLU A 1117 46.35 8.28 -18.95
CA GLU A 1117 45.91 9.58 -18.46
C GLU A 1117 44.41 9.58 -18.10
N THR A 1118 43.54 9.09 -18.98
CA THR A 1118 42.11 8.96 -18.66
C THR A 1118 41.82 7.94 -17.56
N PHE A 1119 42.59 6.83 -17.48
CA PHE A 1119 42.51 5.90 -16.34
C PHE A 1119 42.76 6.60 -15.00
N ILE A 1120 43.81 7.43 -14.90
CA ILE A 1120 44.10 8.18 -13.66
C ILE A 1120 42.99 9.19 -13.37
N ILE A 1121 42.52 9.91 -14.39
CA ILE A 1121 41.43 10.89 -14.23
C ILE A 1121 40.16 10.21 -13.71
N GLY A 1122 39.79 9.04 -14.24
CA GLY A 1122 38.63 8.26 -13.81
C GLY A 1122 38.76 7.67 -12.42
N LEU A 1123 39.95 7.16 -12.05
CA LEU A 1123 40.20 6.68 -10.70
C LEU A 1123 40.12 7.84 -9.69
N CYS A 1124 40.67 9.01 -10.02
CA CYS A 1124 40.50 10.21 -9.20
C CYS A 1124 39.04 10.68 -9.16
N ALA A 1125 38.31 10.66 -10.28
CA ALA A 1125 36.90 11.05 -10.33
C ALA A 1125 36.00 10.13 -9.50
N GLY A 1126 36.20 8.81 -9.57
CA GLY A 1126 35.50 7.83 -8.73
C GLY A 1126 35.78 8.05 -7.25
N LEU A 1127 37.05 8.17 -6.85
CA LEU A 1127 37.43 8.40 -5.45
C LEU A 1127 36.91 9.73 -4.90
N ILE A 1128 36.99 10.81 -5.69
CA ILE A 1128 36.43 12.13 -5.33
C ILE A 1128 34.90 12.03 -5.22
N GLY A 1129 34.25 11.29 -6.13
CA GLY A 1129 32.81 11.12 -6.13
C GLY A 1129 32.31 10.42 -4.88
N ILE A 1130 32.83 9.22 -4.59
CA ILE A 1130 32.47 8.47 -3.37
C ILE A 1130 32.83 9.26 -2.11
N GLY A 1131 34.02 9.87 -2.05
CA GLY A 1131 34.44 10.66 -0.89
C GLY A 1131 33.56 11.89 -0.63
N LEU A 1132 33.07 12.56 -1.68
CA LEU A 1132 32.13 13.67 -1.55
C LEU A 1132 30.71 13.19 -1.21
N SER A 1133 30.25 12.07 -1.77
CA SER A 1133 28.94 11.49 -1.40
C SER A 1133 28.90 11.09 0.06
N LEU A 1134 29.94 10.42 0.58
CA LEU A 1134 30.05 10.07 2.00
C LEU A 1134 30.08 11.31 2.91
N LEU A 1135 30.70 12.41 2.46
CA LEU A 1135 30.68 13.68 3.19
C LEU A 1135 29.28 14.33 3.15
N LEU A 1136 28.61 14.31 2.00
CA LEU A 1136 27.25 14.85 1.81
C LEU A 1136 26.16 14.04 2.54
N MET A 1137 26.39 12.75 2.85
CA MET A 1137 25.48 11.96 3.70
C MET A 1137 25.38 12.51 5.13
N ILE A 1138 26.40 13.19 5.65
CA ILE A 1138 26.36 13.72 7.02
C ILE A 1138 25.25 14.80 7.16
N PRO A 1139 25.25 15.91 6.38
CA PRO A 1139 24.14 16.85 6.39
C PRO A 1139 22.88 16.26 5.72
N GLY A 1140 23.01 15.28 4.82
CA GLY A 1140 21.88 14.58 4.19
C GLY A 1140 21.03 13.82 5.20
N ASN A 1141 21.63 12.97 6.03
CA ASN A 1141 20.93 12.20 7.06
C ASN A 1141 20.39 13.13 8.15
N LEU A 1142 21.13 14.17 8.56
CA LEU A 1142 20.60 15.20 9.46
C LEU A 1142 19.33 15.87 8.92
N LEU A 1143 19.26 16.13 7.60
CA LEU A 1143 18.05 16.65 6.95
C LEU A 1143 16.93 15.60 6.93
N ILE A 1144 17.25 14.34 6.59
CA ILE A 1144 16.29 13.23 6.55
C ILE A 1144 15.64 13.04 7.93
N HIS A 1145 16.44 12.93 9.00
CA HIS A 1145 15.92 12.78 10.36
C HIS A 1145 15.03 13.95 10.80
N HIS A 1146 15.38 15.19 10.42
CA HIS A 1146 14.54 16.36 10.72
C HIS A 1146 13.23 16.39 9.88
N LEU A 1147 13.24 15.87 8.66
CA LEU A 1147 12.05 15.89 7.78
C LEU A 1147 11.11 14.69 8.00
N ALA A 1148 11.66 13.54 8.41
CA ALA A 1148 10.93 12.31 8.63
C ALA A 1148 10.57 12.07 10.11
N ASP A 1149 11.10 12.89 11.03
CA ASP A 1149 10.95 12.79 12.49
C ASP A 1149 11.31 11.40 13.06
N THR A 1150 12.20 10.67 12.38
CA THR A 1150 12.65 9.33 12.76
C THR A 1150 14.14 9.12 12.48
N THR A 1151 14.77 8.29 13.31
CA THR A 1151 16.17 7.87 13.12
C THR A 1151 16.32 6.61 12.26
N LYS A 1152 15.24 5.83 12.06
CA LYS A 1152 15.26 4.57 11.29
C LYS A 1152 15.63 4.78 9.80
N VAL A 1153 15.25 5.90 9.19
CA VAL A 1153 15.61 6.21 7.79
C VAL A 1153 16.99 6.87 7.72
N SER A 1154 18.02 6.11 7.34
CA SER A 1154 19.39 6.62 7.15
C SER A 1154 19.92 6.30 5.75
N ALA A 1155 20.29 7.31 4.96
CA ALA A 1155 20.96 7.04 3.68
C ALA A 1155 22.36 6.48 3.94
N SER A 1156 22.60 5.24 3.50
CA SER A 1156 23.86 4.50 3.69
C SER A 1156 24.35 3.98 2.34
N LEU A 1157 25.63 4.13 2.02
CA LEU A 1157 26.19 3.59 0.77
C LEU A 1157 26.96 2.30 1.04
N PRO A 1158 26.47 1.13 0.61
CA PRO A 1158 27.16 -0.13 0.86
C PRO A 1158 28.50 -0.19 0.12
N LEU A 1159 29.50 -0.84 0.72
CA LEU A 1159 30.89 -0.85 0.25
C LEU A 1159 31.04 -1.44 -1.16
N VAL A 1160 30.23 -2.45 -1.51
CA VAL A 1160 30.30 -3.13 -2.82
C VAL A 1160 29.83 -2.20 -3.95
N PRO A 1161 28.61 -1.60 -3.92
CA PRO A 1161 28.22 -0.51 -4.81
C PRO A 1161 29.27 0.61 -4.93
N ALA A 1162 29.85 1.08 -3.82
CA ALA A 1162 30.87 2.14 -3.86
C ALA A 1162 32.10 1.76 -4.70
N LEU A 1163 32.59 0.51 -4.58
CA LEU A 1163 33.68 -0.02 -5.40
C LEU A 1163 33.28 -0.19 -6.87
N VAL A 1164 32.06 -0.67 -7.14
CA VAL A 1164 31.50 -0.79 -8.50
C VAL A 1164 31.42 0.58 -9.19
N LEU A 1165 31.01 1.63 -8.48
CA LEU A 1165 30.95 3.00 -9.00
C LEU A 1165 32.34 3.58 -9.34
N ILE A 1166 33.37 3.28 -8.55
CA ILE A 1166 34.76 3.66 -8.87
C ILE A 1166 35.22 2.95 -10.16
N ALA A 1167 34.92 1.66 -10.29
CA ALA A 1167 35.24 0.90 -11.51
C ALA A 1167 34.47 1.43 -12.73
N LEU A 1168 33.18 1.76 -12.58
CA LEU A 1168 32.34 2.36 -13.61
C LEU A 1168 32.91 3.71 -14.08
N SER A 1169 33.36 4.57 -13.16
CA SER A 1169 34.00 5.85 -13.48
C SER A 1169 35.26 5.67 -14.35
N VAL A 1170 36.11 4.69 -14.02
CA VAL A 1170 37.28 4.32 -14.82
C VAL A 1170 36.88 3.82 -16.22
N VAL A 1171 35.84 2.99 -16.33
CA VAL A 1171 35.35 2.48 -17.62
C VAL A 1171 34.78 3.62 -18.50
N LEU A 1172 33.93 4.48 -17.95
CA LEU A 1172 33.33 5.61 -18.67
C LEU A 1172 34.39 6.61 -19.16
N THR A 1173 35.34 6.97 -18.31
CA THR A 1173 36.44 7.89 -18.67
C THR A 1173 37.40 7.29 -19.71
N LEU A 1174 37.66 5.98 -19.66
CA LEU A 1174 38.38 5.28 -20.71
C LEU A 1174 37.62 5.36 -22.04
N ILE A 1175 36.32 5.04 -22.07
CA ILE A 1175 35.48 5.09 -23.28
C ILE A 1175 35.51 6.49 -23.91
N GLY A 1176 35.27 7.54 -23.12
CA GLY A 1176 35.36 8.93 -23.59
C GLY A 1176 36.75 9.33 -24.10
N GLY A 1177 37.81 8.76 -23.51
CA GLY A 1177 39.20 8.98 -23.90
C GLY A 1177 39.68 8.24 -25.16
N LEU A 1178 39.02 7.14 -25.56
CA LEU A 1178 39.47 6.29 -26.66
C LEU A 1178 39.53 7.04 -28.00
N ILE A 1179 38.52 7.87 -28.31
CA ILE A 1179 38.45 8.60 -29.60
C ILE A 1179 39.56 9.66 -29.70
N PRO A 1180 39.74 10.59 -28.73
CA PRO A 1180 40.88 11.51 -28.70
C PRO A 1180 42.24 10.80 -28.77
N SER A 1181 42.44 9.75 -27.97
CA SER A 1181 43.68 8.97 -27.90
C SER A 1181 44.04 8.32 -29.25
N LYS A 1182 43.06 7.73 -29.94
CA LYS A 1182 43.23 7.13 -31.27
C LYS A 1182 43.52 8.18 -32.34
N LYS A 1183 43.01 9.41 -32.20
CA LYS A 1183 43.32 10.54 -33.09
C LYS A 1183 44.73 11.09 -32.84
N ALA A 1184 45.14 11.23 -31.57
CA ALA A 1184 46.49 11.61 -31.15
C ALA A 1184 47.57 10.69 -31.75
N ALA A 1185 47.35 9.37 -31.64
CA ALA A 1185 48.27 8.36 -32.16
C ALA A 1185 48.45 8.36 -33.69
N LYS A 1186 47.55 9.03 -34.44
CA LYS A 1186 47.63 9.17 -35.89
C LYS A 1186 48.34 10.44 -36.35
N SER A 1187 48.78 11.32 -35.45
CA SER A 1187 49.52 12.53 -35.82
C SER A 1187 50.83 12.19 -36.56
N ASP A 1188 51.04 12.87 -37.68
CA ASP A 1188 52.27 12.77 -38.48
C ASP A 1188 53.42 13.51 -37.78
N PRO A 1189 54.57 12.85 -37.50
CA PRO A 1189 55.69 13.47 -36.79
C PRO A 1189 56.28 14.68 -37.51
N VAL A 1190 56.36 14.68 -38.85
CA VAL A 1190 56.92 15.80 -39.62
C VAL A 1190 56.02 17.02 -39.51
N THR A 1191 54.70 16.83 -39.64
CA THR A 1191 53.75 17.94 -39.45
C THR A 1191 53.70 18.45 -38.00
N ALA A 1192 53.92 17.58 -37.02
CA ALA A 1192 53.91 17.92 -35.60
C ALA A 1192 55.19 18.62 -35.13
N LEU A 1193 56.31 18.42 -35.84
CA LEU A 1193 57.58 19.09 -35.59
C LEU A 1193 57.76 20.37 -36.43
N ARG A 1194 57.07 20.51 -37.57
CA ARG A 1194 57.06 21.72 -38.41
C ARG A 1194 56.09 22.81 -37.96
N THR A 1195 55.06 22.51 -37.16
CA THR A 1195 54.09 23.53 -36.72
C THR A 1195 54.55 24.31 -35.50
N GLU A 1196 54.99 25.54 -35.74
CA GLU A 1196 54.72 26.72 -34.92
C GLU A 1196 53.95 27.73 -35.79
#